data_AF-A0A7J7QG21-F1
#
_entry.id   AF-A0A7J7QG21-F1
#
_cell.length_a   1.000
_cell.length_b   1.000
_cell.length_c   1.000
_cell.angle_alpha   90.00
_cell.angle_beta   90.00
_cell.angle_gamma   90.00
#
_symmetry.space_group_name_H-M   'P 1'
#
loop_
_entity.id
_entity.type
_entity.pdbx_description
1 polymer ?
#
loop_
_entity_poly.entity_id
_entity_poly.type
_entity_poly.pdbx_seq_one_letter_code
_entity_poly.pdbx_strand_id
1 'polypeptide(L)'
;MATCGLHTTPGNVWCLVSSSSHNELQVKEVAAYALSLLRPGVDAAVLPADSSTRDFADFCREVLGVKDPQLIWVPNQTGYITARDLDAATARHIKQYIQQQQQQKNDGHGCVHEEQHEQPQQAATAVASVDGWQLVPYGVTPALQQWMAEHQLGLPLLCDDARLGHKGIMHRHVRQLDKPSKVCYLSVEVEALDPSIAVPHGYSCSTVEDLLVAFRLIGRAEAVVKPLYGKEGQGVLFVSSPEELRLYDFPLGDVVLEEALLMDKGEDSIAVSATHLTVGQRLAGDYEKVCVGTVKFGMRSTQIPDDFSSTIQAWTSQITGLLAPAGPGYFHYCSVQGRPVLLGVRLGQLSAEHFAALFRQQHAPGCAFYCWTTALPHSLDVWTFWSRLQDHGAAFVPAAAPSAGGATDCSSPAGVFPLLFLKGSVSTLIAIGKDREQVAQLRRQTQRFNLSNRCIPLVRKGLDVIILPGAPRPVLLAAPRHVHSSKKTPQQPGEKFTLVPYAVTPNFQRWGSQLSEFGVSVFGESLEWIQQYGHKVQPPTQAARCDDLFVVASACTLRIARAQWCCAMGRGTMPNAATSAATVWMHLWFHGPWPQALASVSDNDVCDMVSDMDTCYMTCLQGILHRHIATPDQPSVIEGINSKIPVARGYYCETTQQLLDAYRALDVKDAVLKPVFGAAGIKL
;
A
#
# COMPACT_ATOMS: atom_id res chain seq x y z
N MET A 1 28.00 -16.14 -5.73
CA MET A 1 27.20 -16.70 -4.61
C MET A 1 27.35 -18.20 -4.62
N ALA A 2 28.08 -18.76 -3.65
CA ALA A 2 28.20 -20.20 -3.51
C ALA A 2 26.81 -20.78 -3.20
N THR A 3 26.37 -21.77 -3.97
CA THR A 3 25.27 -22.65 -3.57
C THR A 3 25.77 -23.44 -2.36
N CYS A 4 25.63 -22.85 -1.16
CA CYS A 4 25.87 -23.55 0.10
C CYS A 4 25.13 -24.90 0.03
N GLY A 5 25.87 -25.98 0.28
CA GLY A 5 25.32 -27.33 0.33
C GLY A 5 24.04 -27.35 1.17
N LEU A 6 23.08 -28.16 0.72
CA LEU A 6 21.75 -28.36 1.30
C LEU A 6 21.84 -28.88 2.75
N HIS A 7 22.28 -28.04 3.68
CA HIS A 7 21.79 -28.14 5.04
C HIS A 7 20.29 -27.88 4.96
N THR A 8 19.49 -28.83 5.47
CA THR A 8 18.04 -28.67 5.58
C THR A 8 17.77 -27.35 6.27
N THR A 9 17.30 -26.37 5.52
CA THR A 9 16.97 -25.06 6.07
C THR A 9 15.84 -25.27 7.08
N PRO A 10 15.92 -24.65 8.27
CA PRO A 10 14.89 -24.81 9.28
C PRO A 10 13.51 -24.45 8.71
N GLY A 11 12.47 -25.12 9.20
CA GLY A 11 11.09 -24.74 8.91
C GLY A 11 10.78 -23.38 9.52
N ASN A 12 10.08 -22.53 8.78
CA ASN A 12 9.70 -21.20 9.24
C ASN A 12 8.20 -21.18 9.60
N VAL A 13 7.88 -20.61 10.75
CA VAL A 13 6.53 -20.20 11.09
C VAL A 13 6.43 -18.69 10.94
N TRP A 14 5.84 -18.23 9.84
CA TRP A 14 5.63 -16.81 9.53
C TRP A 14 4.48 -16.26 10.37
N CYS A 15 4.81 -15.54 11.43
CA CYS A 15 3.85 -14.97 12.37
C CYS A 15 3.97 -13.45 12.37
N LEU A 16 3.50 -12.84 11.29
CA LEU A 16 3.76 -11.44 10.95
C LEU A 16 2.85 -10.47 11.75
N VAL A 17 2.98 -10.56 13.07
CA VAL A 17 2.24 -9.80 14.07
C VAL A 17 2.71 -8.36 14.09
N SER A 18 1.77 -7.42 14.18
CA SER A 18 2.09 -6.00 14.28
C SER A 18 2.40 -5.56 15.69
N SER A 19 3.27 -4.54 15.78
CA SER A 19 3.25 -3.65 16.92
C SER A 19 1.95 -2.86 16.95
N SER A 20 1.30 -2.84 18.12
CA SER A 20 0.05 -2.11 18.37
C SER A 20 0.24 -0.60 18.46
N SER A 21 1.46 -0.08 18.30
CA SER A 21 1.78 1.30 18.66
C SER A 21 1.73 2.30 17.51
N HIS A 22 1.89 1.93 16.23
CA HIS A 22 2.00 2.94 15.17
C HIS A 22 1.36 2.52 13.83
N ASN A 23 0.23 3.18 13.50
CA ASN A 23 -0.53 3.15 12.23
C ASN A 23 -1.12 1.79 11.82
N GLU A 24 -2.33 1.51 12.31
CA GLU A 24 -3.16 0.32 12.05
C GLU A 24 -3.46 0.05 10.56
N LEU A 25 -3.44 1.08 9.72
CA LEU A 25 -3.87 0.98 8.31
C LEU A 25 -2.98 0.10 7.41
N GLN A 26 -1.69 -0.08 7.73
CA GLN A 26 -0.76 -0.83 6.87
C GLN A 26 -0.50 -2.27 7.31
N VAL A 27 -1.06 -2.69 8.44
CA VAL A 27 -0.76 -4.00 9.02
C VAL A 27 -1.43 -5.13 8.23
N LYS A 28 -2.60 -4.86 7.64
CA LYS A 28 -3.34 -5.85 6.84
C LYS A 28 -2.49 -6.49 5.75
N GLU A 29 -1.57 -5.71 5.20
CA GLU A 29 -0.74 -6.09 4.06
C GLU A 29 0.32 -7.13 4.42
N VAL A 30 0.81 -7.12 5.66
CA VAL A 30 2.07 -7.79 6.00
C VAL A 30 1.91 -9.31 6.06
N ALA A 31 0.87 -9.81 6.73
CA ALA A 31 0.70 -11.26 6.93
C ALA A 31 0.55 -12.04 5.62
N ALA A 32 -0.19 -11.48 4.68
CA ALA A 32 -0.45 -12.10 3.40
C ALA A 32 0.80 -12.20 2.50
N TYR A 33 1.84 -11.37 2.69
CA TYR A 33 3.10 -11.54 1.94
C TYR A 33 3.77 -12.90 2.19
N ALA A 34 3.61 -13.46 3.40
CA ALA A 34 4.20 -14.76 3.74
C ALA A 34 3.73 -15.86 2.78
N LEU A 35 2.48 -15.80 2.30
CA LEU A 35 1.88 -16.79 1.40
C LEU A 35 2.71 -16.95 0.11
N SER A 36 3.29 -15.86 -0.40
CA SER A 36 4.13 -15.89 -1.61
C SER A 36 5.50 -16.56 -1.40
N LEU A 37 5.94 -16.74 -0.16
CA LEU A 37 7.24 -17.32 0.19
C LEU A 37 7.15 -18.72 0.82
N LEU A 38 5.95 -19.22 1.12
CA LEU A 38 5.79 -20.51 1.79
C LEU A 38 6.38 -21.63 0.92
N ARG A 39 7.35 -22.36 1.46
CA ARG A 39 7.83 -23.61 0.85
C ARG A 39 6.79 -24.72 1.10
N PRO A 40 6.26 -25.36 0.05
CA PRO A 40 5.23 -26.39 0.20
C PRO A 40 5.64 -27.52 1.14
N GLY A 41 4.83 -27.76 2.18
CA GLY A 41 5.06 -28.77 3.21
C GLY A 41 6.26 -28.51 4.13
N VAL A 42 6.88 -27.34 4.12
CA VAL A 42 8.04 -27.03 4.98
C VAL A 42 7.76 -25.86 5.92
N ASP A 43 7.11 -24.81 5.42
CA ASP A 43 6.82 -23.61 6.23
C ASP A 43 5.35 -23.58 6.70
N ALA A 44 5.01 -22.69 7.63
CA ALA A 44 3.62 -22.36 7.96
C ALA A 44 3.46 -20.84 8.10
N ALA A 45 2.25 -20.33 7.91
CA ALA A 45 1.91 -18.92 8.12
C ALA A 45 0.71 -18.79 9.06
N VAL A 46 0.80 -17.82 9.98
CA VAL A 46 -0.32 -17.37 10.82
C VAL A 46 -1.00 -16.21 10.11
N LEU A 47 -2.29 -16.35 9.80
CA LEU A 47 -3.03 -15.46 8.88
C LEU A 47 -4.36 -15.01 9.48
N PRO A 48 -4.79 -13.76 9.24
CA PRO A 48 -6.14 -13.31 9.60
C PRO A 48 -7.19 -14.08 8.76
N ALA A 49 -8.32 -14.42 9.39
CA ALA A 49 -9.39 -15.20 8.78
C ALA A 49 -10.32 -14.41 7.84
N ASP A 50 -9.94 -13.20 7.41
CA ASP A 50 -10.76 -12.35 6.54
C ASP A 50 -10.84 -12.89 5.10
N SER A 51 -11.89 -12.51 4.38
CA SER A 51 -12.17 -13.01 3.03
C SER A 51 -11.09 -12.66 2.02
N SER A 52 -10.48 -11.48 2.10
CA SER A 52 -9.45 -11.07 1.14
C SER A 52 -8.17 -11.88 1.31
N THR A 53 -7.77 -12.16 2.54
CA THR A 53 -6.62 -13.02 2.84
C THR A 53 -6.90 -14.47 2.42
N ARG A 54 -8.12 -14.98 2.61
CA ARG A 54 -8.51 -16.33 2.16
C ARG A 54 -8.46 -16.47 0.64
N ASP A 55 -9.04 -15.53 -0.10
CA ASP A 55 -9.02 -15.52 -1.57
C ASP A 55 -7.57 -15.58 -2.10
N PHE A 56 -6.66 -14.82 -1.49
CA PHE A 56 -5.25 -14.84 -1.87
C PHE A 56 -4.52 -16.12 -1.43
N ALA A 57 -4.86 -16.69 -0.28
CA ALA A 57 -4.30 -17.97 0.16
C ALA A 57 -4.73 -19.12 -0.75
N ASP A 58 -5.99 -19.13 -1.22
CA ASP A 58 -6.49 -20.10 -2.20
C ASP A 58 -5.72 -19.99 -3.53
N PHE A 59 -5.48 -18.75 -3.98
CA PHE A 59 -4.60 -18.49 -5.13
C PHE A 59 -3.20 -19.05 -4.93
N CYS A 60 -2.55 -18.78 -3.79
CA CYS A 60 -1.22 -19.31 -3.49
C CYS A 60 -1.20 -20.84 -3.35
N ARG A 61 -2.27 -21.45 -2.84
CA ARG A 61 -2.39 -22.92 -2.78
C ARG A 61 -2.38 -23.54 -4.17
N GLU A 62 -3.18 -23.00 -5.09
CA GLU A 62 -3.27 -23.54 -6.44
C GLU A 62 -2.02 -23.24 -7.28
N VAL A 63 -1.45 -22.03 -7.18
CA VAL A 63 -0.32 -21.61 -8.03
C VAL A 63 1.05 -21.97 -7.45
N LEU A 64 1.22 -21.95 -6.12
CA LEU A 64 2.50 -22.26 -5.45
C LEU A 64 2.51 -23.63 -4.77
N GLY A 65 1.38 -24.33 -4.70
CA GLY A 65 1.27 -25.63 -4.04
C GLY A 65 1.28 -25.56 -2.50
N VAL A 66 0.95 -24.41 -1.91
CA VAL A 66 0.81 -24.26 -0.45
C VAL A 66 -0.29 -25.19 0.05
N LYS A 67 -0.02 -25.99 1.09
CA LYS A 67 -0.97 -26.97 1.63
C LYS A 67 -1.81 -26.35 2.75
N ASP A 68 -3.06 -26.79 2.88
CA ASP A 68 -3.98 -26.31 3.94
C ASP A 68 -3.39 -26.39 5.36
N PRO A 69 -2.65 -27.45 5.78
CA PRO A 69 -2.05 -27.50 7.10
C PRO A 69 -1.00 -26.41 7.38
N GLN A 70 -0.48 -25.76 6.33
CA GLN A 70 0.46 -24.63 6.46
C GLN A 70 -0.24 -23.32 6.83
N LEU A 71 -1.57 -23.26 6.73
CA LEU A 71 -2.36 -22.05 6.90
C LEU A 71 -3.05 -22.04 8.27
N ILE A 72 -2.48 -21.29 9.23
CA ILE A 72 -2.98 -21.21 10.60
C ILE A 72 -3.84 -19.94 10.73
N TRP A 73 -5.15 -20.12 10.72
CA TRP A 73 -6.10 -19.00 10.75
C TRP A 73 -6.34 -18.47 12.17
N VAL A 74 -6.24 -17.15 12.32
CA VAL A 74 -6.62 -16.41 13.53
C VAL A 74 -8.00 -15.79 13.29
N PRO A 75 -8.99 -15.97 14.19
CA PRO A 75 -10.39 -15.57 13.98
C PRO A 75 -10.67 -14.05 13.88
N ASN A 76 -9.64 -13.21 13.81
CA ASN A 76 -9.79 -11.76 13.74
C ASN A 76 -10.34 -11.30 12.37
N GLN A 77 -11.43 -10.52 12.40
CA GLN A 77 -12.07 -9.94 11.21
C GLN A 77 -11.45 -8.60 10.76
N THR A 78 -10.63 -7.98 11.60
CA THR A 78 -10.05 -6.65 11.30
C THR A 78 -8.98 -6.71 10.21
N GLY A 79 -8.62 -7.90 9.71
CA GLY A 79 -7.68 -8.12 8.61
C GLY A 79 -6.21 -7.95 9.01
N TYR A 80 -5.91 -7.69 10.28
CA TYR A 80 -4.54 -7.66 10.81
C TYR A 80 -4.41 -8.57 12.03
N ILE A 81 -3.18 -8.98 12.34
CA ILE A 81 -2.88 -9.77 13.54
C ILE A 81 -2.06 -8.90 14.50
N THR A 82 -2.63 -8.65 15.67
CA THR A 82 -1.91 -8.15 16.83
C THR A 82 -1.57 -9.30 17.76
N ALA A 83 -0.63 -9.10 18.69
CA ALA A 83 -0.31 -10.12 19.68
C ALA A 83 -1.52 -10.52 20.55
N ARG A 84 -2.54 -9.65 20.66
CA ARG A 84 -3.78 -9.94 21.40
C ARG A 84 -4.71 -10.90 20.66
N ASP A 85 -4.56 -10.99 19.34
CA ASP A 85 -5.36 -11.90 18.52
C ASP A 85 -4.79 -13.32 18.55
N LEU A 86 -3.53 -13.46 18.98
CA LEU A 86 -2.91 -14.77 19.16
C LEU A 86 -3.40 -15.40 20.46
N ASP A 87 -3.99 -16.59 20.35
CA ASP A 87 -4.56 -17.31 21.48
C ASP A 87 -3.91 -18.69 21.68
N ALA A 88 -4.38 -19.42 22.68
CA ALA A 88 -3.92 -20.77 22.96
C ALA A 88 -4.22 -21.76 21.81
N ALA A 89 -5.26 -21.51 21.01
CA ALA A 89 -5.59 -22.35 19.86
C ALA A 89 -4.54 -22.18 18.76
N THR A 90 -4.14 -20.95 18.46
CA THR A 90 -3.08 -20.61 17.52
C THR A 90 -1.76 -21.29 17.90
N ALA A 91 -1.36 -21.20 19.18
CA ALA A 91 -0.15 -21.86 19.67
C ALA A 91 -0.23 -23.40 19.56
N ARG A 92 -1.40 -24.00 19.85
CA ARG A 92 -1.61 -25.44 19.67
C ARG A 92 -1.49 -25.88 18.22
N HIS A 93 -2.05 -25.12 17.27
CA HIS A 93 -1.94 -25.43 15.84
C HIS A 93 -0.49 -25.38 15.36
N ILE A 94 0.29 -24.37 15.79
CA ILE A 94 1.73 -24.29 15.47
C ILE A 94 2.45 -25.54 15.96
N LYS A 95 2.24 -25.94 17.21
CA LYS A 95 2.87 -27.15 17.80
C LYS A 95 2.48 -28.42 17.06
N GLN A 96 1.18 -28.58 16.74
CA GLN A 96 0.67 -29.73 16.00
C GLN A 96 1.27 -29.83 14.61
N TYR A 97 1.34 -28.72 13.87
CA TYR A 97 1.95 -28.69 12.54
C TYR A 97 3.42 -29.11 12.58
N ILE A 98 4.20 -28.55 13.50
CA ILE A 98 5.62 -28.89 13.68
C ILE A 98 5.78 -30.39 14.00
N GLN A 99 4.97 -30.92 14.91
CA GLN A 99 5.02 -32.33 15.30
C GLN A 99 4.70 -33.25 14.11
N GLN A 100 3.70 -32.90 13.28
CA GLN A 100 3.37 -33.65 12.08
C GLN A 100 4.52 -33.68 11.06
N GLN A 101 5.21 -32.54 10.86
CA GLN A 101 6.36 -32.48 9.97
C GLN A 101 7.54 -33.32 10.46
N GLN A 102 7.77 -33.36 11.78
CA GLN A 102 8.80 -34.21 12.39
C GLN A 102 8.48 -35.71 12.23
N GLN A 103 7.21 -36.10 12.41
CA GLN A 103 6.76 -37.48 12.20
C GLN A 103 6.95 -37.93 10.75
N GLN A 104 6.53 -37.10 9.77
CA GLN A 104 6.71 -37.40 8.35
C GLN A 104 8.18 -37.59 7.95
N LYS A 105 9.10 -36.84 8.58
CA LYS A 105 10.53 -36.98 8.33
C LYS A 105 11.10 -38.30 8.87
N ASN A 106 10.61 -38.76 10.03
CA ASN A 106 11.04 -40.01 10.65
C ASN A 106 10.51 -41.23 9.89
N ASP A 107 9.24 -41.20 9.46
CA ASP A 107 8.63 -42.29 8.70
C ASP A 107 9.30 -42.47 7.33
N GLY A 108 9.76 -41.37 6.71
CA GLY A 108 10.49 -41.41 5.44
C GLY A 108 11.91 -42.01 5.51
N HIS A 109 12.49 -42.19 6.70
CA HIS A 109 13.81 -42.82 6.89
C HIS A 109 13.71 -44.31 7.27
N GLY A 110 12.50 -44.85 7.45
CA GLY A 110 12.28 -46.23 7.86
C GLY A 110 12.25 -47.23 6.71
N CYS A 111 13.41 -47.60 6.15
CA CYS A 111 13.53 -48.87 5.41
C CYS A 111 14.96 -49.39 5.23
N VAL A 112 15.81 -49.33 6.26
CA VAL A 112 17.00 -50.18 6.35
C VAL A 112 16.95 -50.86 7.72
N HIS A 113 16.49 -52.11 7.75
CA HIS A 113 16.47 -52.96 8.93
C HIS A 113 17.90 -53.21 9.41
N GLU A 114 18.33 -52.53 10.48
CA GLU A 114 19.34 -53.07 11.39
C GLU A 114 18.62 -53.50 12.67
N GLU A 115 18.56 -54.81 12.90
CA GLU A 115 18.06 -55.42 14.12
C GLU A 115 19.00 -55.05 15.30
N GLN A 116 18.56 -54.18 16.21
CA GLN A 116 19.24 -54.00 17.49
C GLN A 116 18.29 -54.01 18.69
N HIS A 117 18.77 -54.71 19.71
CA HIS A 117 18.15 -55.12 20.97
C HIS A 117 17.39 -54.01 21.71
N GLU A 118 16.17 -54.35 22.15
CA GLU A 118 15.35 -53.60 23.08
C GLU A 118 16.02 -53.51 24.47
N GLN A 119 16.24 -52.29 24.96
CA GLN A 119 16.38 -51.99 26.40
C GLN A 119 15.23 -51.08 26.85
N PRO A 120 14.64 -51.30 28.04
CA PRO A 120 13.48 -50.53 28.49
C PRO A 120 13.90 -49.16 29.01
N GLN A 121 13.43 -48.08 28.37
CA GLN A 121 13.66 -46.70 28.81
C GLN A 121 12.52 -46.16 29.68
N GLN A 122 12.94 -45.50 30.77
CA GLN A 122 12.12 -44.72 31.70
C GLN A 122 11.61 -43.43 31.04
N ALA A 123 10.31 -43.17 31.20
CA ALA A 123 9.63 -41.98 30.70
C ALA A 123 9.98 -40.73 31.54
N ALA A 124 11.00 -39.99 31.13
CA ALA A 124 11.21 -38.61 31.54
C ALA A 124 10.67 -37.68 30.44
N THR A 125 9.73 -36.81 30.79
CA THR A 125 9.24 -35.70 29.96
C THR A 125 10.35 -34.66 29.75
N ALA A 126 11.34 -34.99 28.93
CA ALA A 126 12.24 -34.00 28.36
C ALA A 126 11.45 -33.20 27.32
N VAL A 127 11.40 -31.89 27.48
CA VAL A 127 10.95 -30.99 26.41
C VAL A 127 11.97 -31.14 25.29
N ALA A 128 11.67 -32.00 24.31
CA ALA A 128 12.50 -32.17 23.13
C ALA A 128 12.71 -30.79 22.51
N SER A 129 13.97 -30.38 22.34
CA SER A 129 14.30 -29.18 21.60
C SER A 129 13.62 -29.28 20.24
N VAL A 130 12.88 -28.24 19.86
CA VAL A 130 12.23 -28.16 18.55
C VAL A 130 13.31 -27.81 17.52
N ASP A 131 14.26 -28.72 17.34
CA ASP A 131 15.43 -28.48 16.53
C ASP A 131 14.99 -28.29 15.07
N GLY A 132 15.42 -27.16 14.50
CA GLY A 132 15.18 -26.84 13.10
C GLY A 132 13.88 -26.10 12.79
N TRP A 133 13.22 -25.47 13.75
CA TRP A 133 12.12 -24.52 13.48
C TRP A 133 12.39 -23.15 14.09
N GLN A 134 11.87 -22.11 13.45
CA GLN A 134 11.94 -20.74 13.95
C GLN A 134 10.66 -19.95 13.69
N LEU A 135 10.38 -18.97 14.54
CA LEU A 135 9.29 -18.02 14.35
C LEU A 135 9.83 -16.77 13.64
N VAL A 136 9.17 -16.38 12.55
CA VAL A 136 9.53 -15.19 11.77
C VAL A 136 8.46 -14.13 11.96
N PRO A 137 8.66 -13.15 12.87
CA PRO A 137 7.73 -12.06 13.06
C PRO A 137 7.95 -10.93 12.05
N TYR A 138 6.95 -10.05 11.91
CA TYR A 138 7.14 -8.81 11.17
C TYR A 138 8.11 -7.88 11.90
N GLY A 139 7.95 -7.81 13.22
CA GLY A 139 8.87 -7.22 14.18
C GLY A 139 8.54 -7.73 15.58
N VAL A 140 9.52 -7.76 16.48
CA VAL A 140 9.31 -8.24 17.85
C VAL A 140 8.63 -7.18 18.69
N THR A 141 7.60 -7.60 19.43
CA THR A 141 6.88 -6.77 20.39
C THR A 141 6.91 -7.43 21.76
N PRO A 142 6.87 -6.67 22.86
CA PRO A 142 6.76 -7.25 24.20
C PRO A 142 5.56 -8.19 24.33
N ALA A 143 4.43 -7.84 23.70
CA ALA A 143 3.22 -8.66 23.73
C ALA A 143 3.40 -9.99 22.98
N LEU A 144 4.12 -10.01 21.85
CA LEU A 144 4.45 -11.25 21.15
C LEU A 144 5.36 -12.15 22.01
N GLN A 145 6.40 -11.58 22.63
CA GLN A 145 7.30 -12.32 23.51
C GLN A 145 6.56 -12.92 24.72
N GLN A 146 5.66 -12.12 25.33
CA GLN A 146 4.80 -12.57 26.41
C GLN A 146 3.92 -13.75 25.96
N TRP A 147 3.22 -13.63 24.83
CA TRP A 147 2.39 -14.70 24.29
C TRP A 147 3.19 -16.00 24.03
N MET A 148 4.39 -15.87 23.45
CA MET A 148 5.27 -17.03 23.21
C MET A 148 5.68 -17.74 24.52
N ALA A 149 5.96 -16.96 25.57
CA ALA A 149 6.33 -17.47 26.89
C ALA A 149 5.15 -18.15 27.58
N GLU A 150 3.97 -17.50 27.59
CA GLU A 150 2.73 -18.02 28.17
C GLU A 150 2.33 -19.38 27.58
N HIS A 151 2.51 -19.55 26.27
CA HIS A 151 2.16 -20.79 25.58
C HIS A 151 3.33 -21.76 25.38
N GLN A 152 4.51 -21.47 25.95
CA GLN A 152 5.69 -22.34 25.92
C GLN A 152 6.01 -22.82 24.49
N LEU A 153 6.07 -21.90 23.52
CA LEU A 153 6.38 -22.27 22.14
C LEU A 153 7.83 -22.74 21.96
N GLY A 154 8.77 -22.15 22.71
CA GLY A 154 10.19 -22.53 22.68
C GLY A 154 10.88 -22.31 21.32
N LEU A 155 10.22 -21.62 20.38
CA LEU A 155 10.78 -21.35 19.06
C LEU A 155 11.77 -20.17 19.12
N PRO A 156 12.95 -20.28 18.50
CA PRO A 156 13.82 -19.13 18.31
C PRO A 156 13.13 -18.08 17.43
N LEU A 157 13.35 -16.81 17.79
CA LEU A 157 12.85 -15.66 17.03
C LEU A 157 13.88 -15.23 15.99
N LEU A 158 13.49 -15.19 14.71
CA LEU A 158 14.29 -14.59 13.66
C LEU A 158 14.01 -13.07 13.60
N CYS A 159 14.43 -12.34 14.64
CA CYS A 159 14.23 -10.90 14.73
C CYS A 159 15.22 -10.25 15.68
N ASP A 160 15.54 -8.98 15.43
CA ASP A 160 16.35 -8.16 16.32
C ASP A 160 15.50 -7.42 17.36
N ASP A 161 16.20 -6.76 18.27
CA ASP A 161 15.62 -5.80 19.19
C ASP A 161 14.95 -4.64 18.41
N ALA A 162 13.70 -4.33 18.75
CA ALA A 162 12.92 -3.24 18.15
C ALA A 162 13.62 -1.87 18.24
N ARG A 163 14.55 -1.69 19.20
CA ARG A 163 15.39 -0.50 19.33
C ARG A 163 16.29 -0.26 18.12
N LEU A 164 16.57 -1.29 17.32
CA LEU A 164 17.43 -1.17 16.14
C LEU A 164 16.67 -0.76 14.85
N GLY A 165 15.36 -0.54 14.94
CA GLY A 165 14.47 -0.35 13.78
C GLY A 165 14.14 1.09 13.38
N HIS A 166 14.74 2.13 13.99
CA HIS A 166 14.36 3.53 13.75
C HIS A 166 15.49 4.41 13.18
N LYS A 167 15.11 5.51 12.50
CA LYS A 167 16.07 6.38 11.79
C LYS A 167 17.12 7.03 12.69
N GLY A 168 16.77 7.30 13.95
CA GLY A 168 17.65 7.94 14.92
C GLY A 168 18.87 7.13 15.32
N ILE A 169 18.96 5.84 14.94
CA ILE A 169 20.11 5.00 15.31
C ILE A 169 21.45 5.54 14.76
N MET A 170 21.38 6.30 13.67
CA MET A 170 22.55 6.90 13.02
C MET A 170 22.93 8.29 13.56
N HIS A 171 22.11 8.93 14.42
CA HIS A 171 22.29 10.35 14.75
C HIS A 171 22.17 10.65 16.25
N ARG A 172 23.23 11.23 16.81
CA ARG A 172 23.26 11.70 18.21
C ARG A 172 22.10 12.64 18.49
N HIS A 173 21.61 12.63 19.72
CA HIS A 173 20.60 13.61 20.15
C HIS A 173 21.26 14.97 20.33
N VAL A 174 20.63 16.05 19.86
CA VAL A 174 21.26 17.39 19.81
C VAL A 174 21.68 17.92 21.19
N ARG A 175 20.96 17.56 22.25
CA ARG A 175 21.30 17.92 23.65
C ARG A 175 22.41 17.07 24.28
N GLN A 176 22.88 16.03 23.59
CA GLN A 176 23.77 15.01 24.13
C GLN A 176 24.94 14.77 23.17
N LEU A 177 25.58 15.83 22.67
CA LEU A 177 26.67 15.71 21.69
C LEU A 177 27.87 14.91 22.21
N ASP A 178 28.19 15.04 23.50
CA ASP A 178 29.31 14.36 24.17
C ASP A 178 28.97 12.95 24.63
N LYS A 179 27.68 12.60 24.68
CA LYS A 179 27.26 11.25 25.05
C LYS A 179 26.94 10.50 23.77
N PRO A 180 27.49 9.28 23.59
CA PRO A 180 26.86 8.34 22.69
C PRO A 180 25.39 8.27 23.10
N SER A 181 24.47 8.56 22.19
CA SER A 181 23.04 8.44 22.52
C SER A 181 22.82 6.98 22.96
N LYS A 182 22.03 6.76 24.02
CA LYS A 182 21.69 5.40 24.51
C LYS A 182 21.03 4.53 23.43
N VAL A 183 20.60 5.16 22.35
CA VAL A 183 19.92 4.59 21.19
C VAL A 183 20.80 4.69 19.93
N CYS A 184 21.89 5.46 19.97
CA CYS A 184 22.95 5.54 18.96
C CYS A 184 24.13 4.65 19.35
N TYR A 185 23.91 3.34 19.36
CA TYR A 185 25.06 2.43 19.28
C TYR A 185 25.80 2.69 17.95
N LEU A 186 25.09 2.85 16.82
CA LEU A 186 25.75 3.07 15.54
C LEU A 186 26.41 4.44 15.35
N SER A 187 25.89 5.59 15.79
CA SER A 187 26.53 6.85 15.35
C SER A 187 27.96 7.01 15.88
N VAL A 188 28.23 6.61 17.13
CA VAL A 188 29.57 6.68 17.72
C VAL A 188 30.41 5.47 17.31
N GLU A 189 29.80 4.28 17.21
CA GLU A 189 30.54 3.08 16.81
C GLU A 189 30.77 2.98 15.31
N VAL A 190 29.94 3.56 14.44
CA VAL A 190 30.15 3.61 12.97
C VAL A 190 31.23 4.62 12.63
N GLU A 191 31.19 5.82 13.22
CA GLU A 191 32.29 6.79 13.12
C GLU A 191 33.62 6.20 13.65
N ALA A 192 33.56 5.33 14.67
CA ALA A 192 34.73 4.64 15.20
C ALA A 192 35.10 3.34 14.45
N LEU A 193 34.15 2.67 13.80
CA LEU A 193 34.33 1.43 13.05
C LEU A 193 35.19 1.69 11.82
N ASP A 194 34.74 2.64 11.01
CA ASP A 194 35.37 2.96 9.75
C ASP A 194 35.00 4.40 9.36
N PRO A 195 35.94 5.36 9.45
CA PRO A 195 35.69 6.75 9.10
C PRO A 195 35.37 6.94 7.61
N SER A 196 35.49 5.90 6.78
CA SER A 196 35.04 5.95 5.39
C SER A 196 33.51 5.84 5.24
N ILE A 197 32.78 5.29 6.22
CA ILE A 197 31.33 5.15 6.17
C ILE A 197 30.68 6.53 6.28
N ALA A 198 30.33 7.10 5.14
CA ALA A 198 29.67 8.40 5.09
C ALA A 198 28.21 8.29 5.52
N VAL A 199 27.79 9.14 6.45
CA VAL A 199 26.40 9.36 6.88
C VAL A 199 26.04 10.85 6.72
N PRO A 200 24.78 11.20 6.45
CA PRO A 200 24.36 12.61 6.42
C PRO A 200 24.63 13.27 7.76
N HIS A 201 25.11 14.52 7.75
CA HIS A 201 25.25 15.27 9.00
C HIS A 201 23.86 15.57 9.57
N GLY A 202 23.59 15.14 10.81
CA GLY A 202 22.26 15.28 11.39
C GLY A 202 22.16 14.89 12.86
N TYR A 203 21.02 15.22 13.47
CA TYR A 203 20.75 15.09 14.89
C TYR A 203 19.32 14.63 15.17
N SER A 204 19.14 13.78 16.18
CA SER A 204 17.79 13.52 16.72
C SER A 204 17.32 14.68 17.60
N CYS A 205 16.03 15.01 17.48
CA CYS A 205 15.37 16.17 18.07
C CYS A 205 14.00 15.78 18.63
N SER A 206 13.66 16.29 19.81
CA SER A 206 12.37 16.05 20.48
C SER A 206 11.54 17.33 20.66
N THR A 207 12.10 18.51 20.35
CA THR A 207 11.44 19.80 20.53
C THR A 207 11.83 20.79 19.42
N VAL A 208 11.06 21.87 19.26
CA VAL A 208 11.39 22.95 18.30
C VAL A 208 12.76 23.57 18.61
N GLU A 209 13.10 23.77 19.89
CA GLU A 209 14.42 24.29 20.26
C GLU A 209 15.55 23.35 19.82
N ASP A 210 15.31 22.03 19.92
CA ASP A 210 16.27 21.02 19.43
C ASP A 210 16.48 21.14 17.92
N LEU A 211 15.40 21.32 17.15
CA LEU A 211 15.46 21.53 15.70
C LEU A 211 16.26 22.77 15.34
N LEU A 212 16.04 23.90 16.04
CA LEU A 212 16.75 25.15 15.78
C LEU A 212 18.24 25.06 16.12
N VAL A 213 18.60 24.36 17.21
CA VAL A 213 20.00 24.08 17.55
C VAL A 213 20.62 23.17 16.49
N ALA A 214 19.95 22.06 16.13
CA ALA A 214 20.42 21.11 15.13
C ALA A 214 20.63 21.78 13.77
N PHE A 215 19.69 22.62 13.32
CA PHE A 215 19.80 23.34 12.04
C PHE A 215 21.03 24.25 11.99
N ARG A 216 21.31 24.97 13.10
CA ARG A 216 22.54 25.78 13.22
C ARG A 216 23.80 24.93 13.19
N LEU A 217 23.79 23.77 13.86
CA LEU A 217 24.94 22.86 13.90
C LEU A 217 25.22 22.21 12.54
N ILE A 218 24.16 21.89 11.78
CA ILE A 218 24.28 21.36 10.41
C ILE A 218 24.95 22.38 9.48
N GLY A 219 24.64 23.68 9.65
CA GLY A 219 25.32 24.75 8.92
C GLY A 219 25.10 24.74 7.39
N ARG A 220 24.02 24.10 6.94
CA ARG A 220 23.59 24.05 5.52
C ARG A 220 22.37 24.93 5.30
N ALA A 221 22.15 25.35 4.05
CA ALA A 221 20.99 26.12 3.66
C ALA A 221 19.69 25.30 3.68
N GLU A 222 19.79 24.00 3.42
CA GLU A 222 18.64 23.08 3.37
C GLU A 222 18.88 21.89 4.28
N ALA A 223 17.81 21.48 4.96
CA ALA A 223 17.78 20.31 5.83
C ALA A 223 16.51 19.49 5.57
N VAL A 224 16.47 18.27 6.08
CA VAL A 224 15.34 17.36 6.00
C VAL A 224 14.93 16.90 7.39
N VAL A 225 13.68 17.12 7.74
CA VAL A 225 13.04 16.58 8.95
C VAL A 225 12.49 15.19 8.60
N LYS A 226 12.86 14.18 9.39
CA LYS A 226 12.39 12.80 9.22
C LYS A 226 11.90 12.23 10.55
N PRO A 227 10.63 11.80 10.68
CA PRO A 227 10.16 11.13 11.90
C PRO A 227 10.95 9.86 12.18
N LEU A 228 11.29 9.59 13.44
CA LEU A 228 12.02 8.39 13.85
C LEU A 228 11.32 7.11 13.37
N TYR A 229 10.00 7.07 13.53
CA TYR A 229 9.15 5.92 13.23
C TYR A 229 8.32 6.08 11.93
N GLY A 230 8.61 7.08 11.10
CA GLY A 230 7.90 7.29 9.83
C GLY A 230 8.17 6.19 8.80
N LYS A 231 7.17 5.87 7.98
CA LYS A 231 7.26 4.89 6.88
C LYS A 231 7.16 5.58 5.51
N GLU A 232 7.85 5.06 4.49
CA GLU A 232 7.67 5.42 3.08
C GLU A 232 7.57 6.94 2.76
N GLY A 233 8.39 7.76 3.42
CA GLY A 233 8.40 9.21 3.22
C GLY A 233 7.36 9.99 4.03
N GLN A 234 6.51 9.31 4.80
CA GLN A 234 5.54 9.93 5.69
C GLN A 234 6.24 10.87 6.68
N GLY A 235 5.77 12.11 6.71
CA GLY A 235 6.29 13.18 7.57
C GLY A 235 7.68 13.68 7.19
N VAL A 236 8.23 13.27 6.04
CA VAL A 236 9.50 13.81 5.55
C VAL A 236 9.26 15.21 4.98
N LEU A 237 9.91 16.21 5.55
CA LEU A 237 9.78 17.61 5.14
C LEU A 237 11.16 18.17 4.82
N PHE A 238 11.29 18.82 3.67
CA PHE A 238 12.46 19.63 3.35
C PHE A 238 12.24 21.03 3.91
N VAL A 239 13.23 21.55 4.60
CA VAL A 239 13.19 22.86 5.23
C VAL A 239 14.38 23.69 4.80
N SER A 240 14.14 24.99 4.62
CA SER A 240 15.16 25.94 4.16
C SER A 240 15.40 27.09 5.13
N SER A 241 14.59 27.18 6.19
CA SER A 241 14.64 28.30 7.13
C SER A 241 14.33 27.89 8.58
N PRO A 242 14.90 28.60 9.57
CA PRO A 242 14.51 28.44 10.97
C PRO A 242 13.02 28.74 11.23
N GLU A 243 12.39 29.60 10.43
CA GLU A 243 10.98 29.97 10.54
C GLU A 243 10.06 28.78 10.27
N GLU A 244 10.36 27.96 9.25
CA GLU A 244 9.64 26.72 8.97
C GLU A 244 9.73 25.73 10.14
N LEU A 245 10.93 25.60 10.74
CA LEU A 245 11.15 24.72 11.89
C LEU A 245 10.36 25.14 13.14
N ARG A 246 10.10 26.45 13.32
CA ARG A 246 9.30 26.96 14.45
C ARG A 246 7.82 26.55 14.37
N LEU A 247 7.35 26.19 13.18
CA LEU A 247 5.97 25.76 12.95
C LEU A 247 5.79 24.24 13.08
N TYR A 248 6.89 23.48 13.23
CA TYR A 248 6.82 22.03 13.31
C TYR A 248 6.31 21.55 14.69
N ASP A 249 5.26 20.73 14.69
CA ASP A 249 4.50 20.32 15.87
C ASP A 249 4.69 18.85 16.28
N PHE A 250 5.68 18.15 15.71
CA PHE A 250 6.03 16.76 16.05
C PHE A 250 4.83 15.79 15.99
N PRO A 251 4.04 15.76 14.90
CA PRO A 251 2.80 14.99 14.84
C PRO A 251 3.03 13.48 14.85
N LEU A 252 4.28 13.04 14.62
CA LEU A 252 4.72 11.65 14.60
C LEU A 252 5.79 11.37 15.68
N GLY A 253 5.85 12.22 16.71
CA GLY A 253 6.85 12.16 17.77
C GLY A 253 8.22 12.68 17.34
N ASP A 254 9.26 12.19 18.00
CA ASP A 254 10.66 12.56 17.76
C ASP A 254 11.07 12.43 16.29
N VAL A 255 12.01 13.28 15.88
CA VAL A 255 12.51 13.36 14.50
C VAL A 255 14.02 13.34 14.44
N VAL A 256 14.57 13.05 13.27
CA VAL A 256 15.93 13.40 12.89
C VAL A 256 15.85 14.64 11.98
N LEU A 257 16.71 15.62 12.22
CA LEU A 257 17.03 16.67 11.26
C LEU A 257 18.39 16.36 10.64
N GLU A 258 18.46 16.22 9.33
CA GLU A 258 19.68 15.92 8.58
C GLU A 258 19.93 16.97 7.50
N GLU A 259 21.16 17.10 7.01
CA GLU A 259 21.43 17.88 5.81
C GLU A 259 20.66 17.33 4.59
N ALA A 260 20.15 18.23 3.74
CA ALA A 260 19.56 17.82 2.48
C ALA A 260 20.66 17.45 1.48
N LEU A 261 20.66 16.20 1.02
CA LEU A 261 21.65 15.68 0.07
C LEU A 261 21.16 15.84 -1.37
N LEU A 262 22.03 16.36 -2.23
CA LEU A 262 21.82 16.37 -3.68
C LEU A 262 22.21 15.00 -4.24
N MET A 263 21.26 14.07 -4.24
CA MET A 263 21.47 12.71 -4.72
C MET A 263 21.75 12.67 -6.23
N ASP A 264 22.69 11.84 -6.64
CA ASP A 264 22.92 11.55 -8.06
C ASP A 264 21.68 10.87 -8.66
N LYS A 265 21.46 11.12 -9.95
CA LYS A 265 20.34 10.54 -10.69
C LYS A 265 20.87 9.59 -11.76
N GLY A 266 20.22 8.45 -11.91
CA GLY A 266 20.48 7.52 -13.00
C GLY A 266 19.99 8.08 -14.34
N GLU A 267 20.19 7.30 -15.40
CA GLU A 267 19.78 7.65 -16.77
C GLU A 267 18.28 7.95 -16.90
N ASP A 268 17.46 7.35 -16.04
CA ASP A 268 16.01 7.56 -15.96
C ASP A 268 15.60 8.74 -15.08
N SER A 269 16.55 9.58 -14.66
CA SER A 269 16.36 10.71 -13.76
C SER A 269 15.85 10.35 -12.36
N ILE A 270 15.90 9.06 -11.97
CA ILE A 270 15.55 8.60 -10.63
C ILE A 270 16.82 8.63 -9.76
N ALA A 271 16.66 9.00 -8.49
CA ALA A 271 17.79 9.05 -7.56
C ALA A 271 18.43 7.65 -7.42
N VAL A 272 19.77 7.58 -7.50
CA VAL A 272 20.52 6.34 -7.32
C VAL A 272 20.49 5.98 -5.84
N SER A 273 19.73 4.95 -5.52
CA SER A 273 19.37 4.60 -4.14
C SER A 273 19.43 3.09 -3.94
N ALA A 274 20.61 2.57 -3.62
CA ALA A 274 20.81 1.15 -3.33
C ALA A 274 20.28 0.77 -1.93
N THR A 275 19.83 -0.46 -1.76
CA THR A 275 19.54 -1.00 -0.44
C THR A 275 19.99 -2.44 -0.36
N HIS A 276 20.70 -2.76 0.71
CA HIS A 276 21.11 -4.12 1.05
C HIS A 276 20.14 -4.71 2.05
N LEU A 277 19.55 -5.84 1.70
CA LEU A 277 18.73 -6.64 2.62
C LEU A 277 19.62 -7.59 3.39
N THR A 278 19.29 -7.79 4.65
CA THR A 278 19.94 -8.76 5.52
C THR A 278 18.90 -9.69 6.14
N VAL A 279 19.29 -10.94 6.35
CA VAL A 279 18.58 -11.88 7.21
C VAL A 279 19.62 -12.44 8.17
N GLY A 280 19.58 -11.94 9.40
CA GLY A 280 20.69 -12.02 10.34
C GLY A 280 21.93 -11.31 9.77
N GLN A 281 23.09 -11.95 9.90
CA GLN A 281 24.36 -11.43 9.36
C GLN A 281 24.57 -11.73 7.86
N ARG A 282 23.59 -12.35 7.19
CA ARG A 282 23.70 -12.72 5.78
C ARG A 282 23.02 -11.68 4.89
N LEU A 283 23.67 -11.33 3.78
CA LEU A 283 23.06 -10.53 2.73
C LEU A 283 22.01 -11.38 1.99
N ALA A 284 20.78 -10.88 1.95
CA ALA A 284 19.67 -11.49 1.21
C ALA A 284 19.55 -10.92 -0.22
N GLY A 285 20.21 -9.80 -0.51
CA GLY A 285 20.30 -9.22 -1.84
C GLY A 285 20.39 -7.71 -1.84
N ASP A 286 20.64 -7.17 -3.03
CA ASP A 286 20.76 -5.76 -3.35
C ASP A 286 19.71 -5.33 -4.37
N TYR A 287 19.22 -4.10 -4.23
CA TYR A 287 18.23 -3.53 -5.12
C TYR A 287 18.25 -2.01 -5.06
N GLU A 288 17.66 -1.37 -6.07
CA GLU A 288 17.41 0.06 -6.08
C GLU A 288 16.00 0.36 -5.61
N LYS A 289 15.85 1.29 -4.66
CA LYS A 289 14.56 1.91 -4.34
C LYS A 289 14.22 2.95 -5.39
N VAL A 290 13.00 2.87 -5.90
CA VAL A 290 12.47 3.81 -6.89
C VAL A 290 11.59 4.81 -6.15
N CYS A 291 12.14 6.00 -5.90
CA CYS A 291 11.44 7.10 -5.24
C CYS A 291 11.18 8.24 -6.24
N VAL A 292 10.01 8.88 -6.14
CA VAL A 292 9.72 10.13 -6.84
C VAL A 292 9.32 11.14 -5.76
N GLY A 293 10.17 12.16 -5.56
CA GLY A 293 10.09 13.01 -4.38
C GLY A 293 10.37 12.20 -3.11
N THR A 294 9.54 12.38 -2.09
CA THR A 294 9.61 11.63 -0.82
C THR A 294 8.92 10.27 -0.89
N VAL A 295 8.13 10.00 -1.94
CA VAL A 295 7.27 8.83 -2.03
C VAL A 295 8.01 7.68 -2.72
N LYS A 296 7.96 6.51 -2.09
CA LYS A 296 8.46 5.25 -2.67
C LYS A 296 7.42 4.69 -3.64
N PHE A 297 7.81 4.44 -4.88
CA PHE A 297 6.97 3.85 -5.92
C PHE A 297 7.21 2.36 -6.12
N GLY A 298 8.40 1.87 -5.75
CA GLY A 298 8.76 0.46 -5.92
C GLY A 298 10.24 0.23 -5.72
N MET A 299 10.69 -0.90 -6.24
CA MET A 299 12.09 -1.29 -6.26
C MET A 299 12.43 -2.12 -7.49
N ARG A 300 13.71 -2.23 -7.80
CA ARG A 300 14.19 -2.93 -8.98
C ARG A 300 15.59 -3.50 -8.80
N SER A 301 16.00 -4.38 -9.72
CA SER A 301 17.40 -4.77 -9.84
C SER A 301 18.31 -3.55 -9.91
N THR A 302 19.40 -3.59 -9.14
CA THR A 302 20.36 -2.51 -9.04
C THR A 302 21.00 -2.16 -10.39
N GLN A 303 21.32 -0.88 -10.60
CA GLN A 303 22.18 -0.39 -11.69
C GLN A 303 23.47 0.23 -11.16
N ILE A 304 23.71 0.15 -9.85
CA ILE A 304 24.87 0.79 -9.27
C ILE A 304 26.14 0.13 -9.83
N PRO A 305 27.19 0.92 -10.10
CA PRO A 305 28.49 0.39 -10.48
C PRO A 305 29.04 -0.66 -9.50
N ASP A 306 29.84 -1.59 -10.00
CA ASP A 306 30.40 -2.70 -9.20
C ASP A 306 31.28 -2.22 -8.04
N ASP A 307 32.01 -1.12 -8.22
CA ASP A 307 32.81 -0.49 -7.16
C ASP A 307 31.93 0.09 -6.05
N PHE A 308 30.86 0.80 -6.42
CA PHE A 308 29.84 1.28 -5.47
C PHE A 308 29.25 0.11 -4.69
N SER A 309 28.80 -0.95 -5.40
CA SER A 309 28.23 -2.16 -4.80
C SER A 309 29.20 -2.83 -3.81
N SER A 310 30.47 -2.99 -4.22
CA SER A 310 31.52 -3.57 -3.38
C SER A 310 31.77 -2.75 -2.12
N THR A 311 31.77 -1.41 -2.21
CA THR A 311 31.92 -0.51 -1.05
C THR A 311 30.76 -0.67 -0.08
N ILE A 312 29.50 -0.58 -0.56
CA ILE A 312 28.35 -0.70 0.35
C ILE A 312 28.23 -2.12 0.93
N GLN A 313 28.70 -3.15 0.22
CA GLN A 313 28.78 -4.52 0.72
C GLN A 313 29.79 -4.65 1.86
N ALA A 314 30.97 -4.06 1.71
CA ALA A 314 31.99 -4.02 2.75
C ALA A 314 31.44 -3.29 4.00
N TRP A 315 30.86 -2.10 3.83
CA TRP A 315 30.26 -1.34 4.93
C TRP A 315 29.13 -2.10 5.62
N THR A 316 28.21 -2.70 4.85
CA THR A 316 27.13 -3.53 5.42
C THR A 316 27.71 -4.70 6.22
N SER A 317 28.72 -5.38 5.69
CA SER A 317 29.35 -6.53 6.36
C SER A 317 30.01 -6.12 7.68
N GLN A 318 30.75 -5.00 7.70
CA GLN A 318 31.35 -4.46 8.93
C GLN A 318 30.27 -4.12 9.97
N ILE A 319 29.23 -3.39 9.57
CA ILE A 319 28.16 -2.96 10.48
C ILE A 319 27.39 -4.18 11.02
N THR A 320 27.02 -5.13 10.17
CA THR A 320 26.37 -6.38 10.60
C THR A 320 27.27 -7.24 11.48
N GLY A 321 28.59 -7.25 11.26
CA GLY A 321 29.54 -7.94 12.13
C GLY A 321 29.60 -7.34 13.53
N LEU A 322 29.51 -6.01 13.63
CA LEU A 322 29.46 -5.31 14.92
C LEU A 322 28.13 -5.54 15.65
N LEU A 323 27.02 -5.32 14.95
CA LEU A 323 25.68 -5.36 15.54
C LEU A 323 25.19 -6.78 15.77
N ALA A 324 25.77 -7.75 15.04
CA ALA A 324 25.39 -9.15 15.02
C ALA A 324 23.86 -9.36 14.96
N PRO A 325 23.15 -8.74 13.99
CA PRO A 325 21.70 -8.90 13.92
C PRO A 325 21.35 -10.38 13.72
N ALA A 326 20.35 -10.83 14.46
CA ALA A 326 19.69 -12.12 14.30
C ALA A 326 18.52 -12.05 13.31
N GLY A 327 17.94 -10.87 13.11
CA GLY A 327 16.71 -10.66 12.36
C GLY A 327 16.87 -10.15 10.93
N PRO A 328 15.74 -10.02 10.21
CA PRO A 328 15.70 -9.34 8.93
C PRO A 328 15.91 -7.83 9.11
N GLY A 329 16.56 -7.22 8.14
CA GLY A 329 16.87 -5.80 8.17
C GLY A 329 17.35 -5.28 6.82
N TYR A 330 17.59 -3.99 6.74
CA TYR A 330 18.14 -3.39 5.55
C TYR A 330 18.98 -2.14 5.82
N PHE A 331 19.94 -1.91 4.93
CA PHE A 331 20.84 -0.76 4.90
C PHE A 331 20.60 0.02 3.63
N HIS A 332 20.13 1.25 3.77
CA HIS A 332 19.75 2.11 2.65
C HIS A 332 20.88 3.09 2.34
N TYR A 333 21.41 3.02 1.13
CA TYR A 333 22.45 3.89 0.63
C TYR A 333 21.93 4.78 -0.50
N CYS A 334 22.55 5.95 -0.68
CA CYS A 334 22.40 6.75 -1.89
C CYS A 334 23.76 7.11 -2.48
N SER A 335 23.75 7.52 -3.75
CA SER A 335 24.93 8.11 -4.38
C SER A 335 24.89 9.63 -4.28
N VAL A 336 26.00 10.22 -3.84
CA VAL A 336 26.25 11.67 -3.86
C VAL A 336 27.63 11.89 -4.48
N GLN A 337 27.68 12.53 -5.66
CA GLN A 337 28.93 12.74 -6.41
C GLN A 337 29.67 11.42 -6.69
N GLY A 338 28.92 10.37 -7.00
CA GLY A 338 29.42 9.01 -7.26
C GLY A 338 29.83 8.22 -6.02
N ARG A 339 29.65 8.77 -4.80
CA ARG A 339 30.06 8.12 -3.55
C ARG A 339 28.87 7.60 -2.75
N PRO A 340 28.98 6.42 -2.11
CA PRO A 340 27.92 5.93 -1.26
C PRO A 340 27.80 6.74 0.03
N VAL A 341 26.56 7.00 0.44
CA VAL A 341 26.21 7.59 1.74
C VAL A 341 25.10 6.74 2.37
N LEU A 342 25.29 6.31 3.61
CA LEU A 342 24.33 5.51 4.37
C LEU A 342 23.19 6.42 4.89
N LEU A 343 22.02 6.33 4.25
CA LEU A 343 20.83 7.12 4.55
C LEU A 343 19.93 6.54 5.64
N GLY A 344 20.08 5.26 5.96
CA GLY A 344 19.21 4.62 6.94
C GLY A 344 19.58 3.18 7.22
N VAL A 345 19.42 2.80 8.47
CA VAL A 345 19.50 1.41 8.93
C VAL A 345 18.14 1.05 9.55
N ARG A 346 17.60 -0.10 9.17
CA ARG A 346 16.47 -0.71 9.87
C ARG A 346 16.76 -2.17 10.11
N LEU A 347 16.86 -2.56 11.37
CA LEU A 347 17.04 -3.96 11.77
C LEU A 347 15.80 -4.45 12.54
N GLY A 348 15.65 -5.76 12.62
CA GLY A 348 14.54 -6.42 13.31
C GLY A 348 13.17 -6.21 12.67
N GLN A 349 13.11 -5.86 11.38
CA GLN A 349 11.82 -5.69 10.70
C GLN A 349 11.87 -6.18 9.25
N LEU A 350 10.90 -7.03 8.90
CA LEU A 350 10.64 -7.35 7.50
C LEU A 350 10.03 -6.16 6.78
N SER A 351 10.24 -6.12 5.48
CA SER A 351 9.65 -5.10 4.62
C SER A 351 9.22 -5.75 3.29
N ALA A 352 8.38 -5.08 2.51
CA ALA A 352 7.93 -5.58 1.20
C ALA A 352 9.11 -5.98 0.29
N GLU A 353 10.24 -5.29 0.47
CA GLU A 353 11.52 -5.54 -0.18
C GLU A 353 12.07 -6.94 0.09
N HIS A 354 11.99 -7.39 1.34
CA HIS A 354 12.42 -8.73 1.72
C HIS A 354 11.62 -9.79 0.97
N PHE A 355 10.30 -9.62 0.89
CA PHE A 355 9.44 -10.56 0.18
C PHE A 355 9.74 -10.61 -1.31
N ALA A 356 9.95 -9.46 -1.96
CA ALA A 356 10.32 -9.43 -3.37
C ALA A 356 11.68 -10.09 -3.64
N ALA A 357 12.68 -9.81 -2.81
CA ALA A 357 14.02 -10.37 -2.98
C ALA A 357 14.05 -11.88 -2.73
N LEU A 358 13.41 -12.35 -1.66
CA LEU A 358 13.31 -13.77 -1.32
C LEU A 358 12.50 -14.54 -2.38
N PHE A 359 11.39 -13.97 -2.86
CA PHE A 359 10.59 -14.59 -3.92
C PHE A 359 11.41 -14.76 -5.21
N ARG A 360 12.12 -13.71 -5.62
CA ARG A 360 13.03 -13.78 -6.77
C ARG A 360 14.12 -14.83 -6.55
N GLN A 361 14.76 -14.83 -5.38
CA GLN A 361 15.82 -15.79 -5.06
C GLN A 361 15.31 -17.24 -5.13
N GLN A 362 14.08 -17.49 -4.67
CA GLN A 362 13.46 -18.82 -4.66
C GLN A 362 13.05 -19.29 -6.06
N HIS A 363 12.49 -18.40 -6.88
CA HIS A 363 11.79 -18.80 -8.11
C HIS A 363 12.45 -18.36 -9.42
N ALA A 364 13.33 -17.35 -9.38
CA ALA A 364 14.00 -16.81 -10.56
C ALA A 364 15.37 -16.19 -10.20
N PRO A 365 16.31 -16.98 -9.63
CA PRO A 365 17.62 -16.46 -9.25
C PRO A 365 18.35 -15.89 -10.48
N GLY A 366 19.02 -14.75 -10.30
CA GLY A 366 19.76 -14.07 -11.37
C GLY A 366 18.90 -13.27 -12.37
N CYS A 367 17.57 -13.36 -12.30
CA CYS A 367 16.70 -12.56 -13.18
C CYS A 367 16.62 -11.09 -12.75
N ALA A 368 16.36 -10.21 -13.72
CA ALA A 368 15.99 -8.84 -13.47
C ALA A 368 14.57 -8.79 -12.89
N PHE A 369 14.31 -7.82 -12.02
CA PHE A 369 12.97 -7.63 -11.45
C PHE A 369 12.61 -6.17 -11.21
N TYR A 370 11.29 -5.94 -11.10
CA TYR A 370 10.71 -4.69 -10.64
C TYR A 370 9.48 -5.01 -9.78
N CYS A 371 9.47 -4.54 -8.53
CA CYS A 371 8.37 -4.72 -7.60
C CYS A 371 7.72 -3.37 -7.28
N TRP A 372 6.38 -3.31 -7.29
CA TRP A 372 5.62 -2.10 -7.00
C TRP A 372 4.30 -2.41 -6.34
N THR A 373 3.80 -1.41 -5.61
CA THR A 373 2.49 -1.46 -4.96
C THR A 373 1.50 -0.61 -5.75
N THR A 374 0.25 -1.06 -5.85
CA THR A 374 -0.82 -0.38 -6.56
C THR A 374 -2.15 -0.60 -5.85
N ALA A 375 -3.01 0.42 -5.85
CA ALA A 375 -4.39 0.26 -5.40
C ALA A 375 -5.16 -0.65 -6.37
N LEU A 376 -6.14 -1.39 -5.83
CA LEU A 376 -7.00 -2.29 -6.61
C LEU A 376 -8.44 -1.79 -6.65
N PRO A 377 -9.16 -1.92 -7.79
CA PRO A 377 -10.61 -1.76 -7.81
C PRO A 377 -11.30 -2.79 -6.91
N HIS A 378 -12.37 -2.41 -6.20
CA HIS A 378 -13.17 -3.34 -5.37
C HIS A 378 -13.72 -4.56 -6.12
N SER A 379 -13.96 -4.41 -7.42
CA SER A 379 -14.50 -5.47 -8.29
C SER A 379 -13.44 -6.41 -8.84
N LEU A 380 -12.14 -6.17 -8.62
CA LEU A 380 -11.07 -6.97 -9.18
C LEU A 380 -10.55 -7.96 -8.13
N ASP A 381 -10.91 -9.23 -8.28
CA ASP A 381 -10.31 -10.33 -7.52
C ASP A 381 -8.99 -10.84 -8.15
N VAL A 382 -8.25 -11.63 -7.37
CA VAL A 382 -6.94 -12.15 -7.76
C VAL A 382 -7.03 -13.06 -8.98
N TRP A 383 -8.08 -13.87 -9.09
CA TRP A 383 -8.27 -14.82 -10.19
C TRP A 383 -8.52 -14.11 -11.51
N THR A 384 -9.40 -13.11 -11.51
CA THR A 384 -9.67 -12.27 -12.67
C THR A 384 -8.41 -11.53 -13.11
N PHE A 385 -7.61 -11.01 -12.17
CA PHE A 385 -6.34 -10.39 -12.49
C PHE A 385 -5.34 -11.41 -13.08
N TRP A 386 -5.24 -12.59 -12.48
CA TRP A 386 -4.35 -13.67 -12.91
C TRP A 386 -4.70 -14.22 -14.29
N SER A 387 -5.97 -14.52 -14.57
CA SER A 387 -6.42 -14.96 -15.89
C SER A 387 -6.09 -13.94 -16.96
N ARG A 388 -6.24 -12.63 -16.68
CA ARG A 388 -5.82 -11.58 -17.63
C ARG A 388 -4.32 -11.63 -17.91
N LEU A 389 -3.49 -11.87 -16.89
CA LEU A 389 -2.05 -12.04 -17.09
C LEU A 389 -1.76 -13.28 -17.94
N GLN A 390 -2.44 -14.40 -17.69
CA GLN A 390 -2.27 -15.64 -18.46
C GLN A 390 -2.70 -15.48 -19.92
N ASP A 391 -3.86 -14.90 -20.17
CA ASP A 391 -4.41 -14.64 -21.53
C ASP A 391 -3.47 -13.79 -22.39
N HIS A 392 -2.63 -12.97 -21.76
CA HIS A 392 -1.67 -12.09 -22.43
C HIS A 392 -0.23 -12.63 -22.38
N GLY A 393 0.00 -13.85 -21.87
CA GLY A 393 1.33 -14.42 -21.72
C GLY A 393 2.24 -13.61 -20.80
N ALA A 394 1.66 -12.87 -19.86
CA ALA A 394 2.35 -11.99 -18.92
C ALA A 394 2.38 -12.54 -17.50
N ALA A 395 1.78 -13.70 -17.23
CA ALA A 395 1.81 -14.35 -15.92
C ALA A 395 3.17 -15.00 -15.67
N PHE A 396 3.80 -14.70 -14.53
CA PHE A 396 4.99 -15.43 -14.08
C PHE A 396 4.55 -16.68 -13.33
N VAL A 397 4.61 -17.84 -13.96
CA VAL A 397 4.33 -19.12 -13.30
C VAL A 397 5.64 -19.64 -12.69
N PRO A 398 5.76 -19.69 -11.35
CA PRO A 398 6.96 -20.23 -10.73
C PRO A 398 7.15 -21.67 -11.16
N ALA A 399 8.35 -22.04 -11.61
CA ALA A 399 8.63 -23.41 -11.99
C ALA A 399 8.37 -24.33 -10.80
N ALA A 400 7.64 -25.44 -11.03
CA ALA A 400 7.66 -26.54 -10.09
C ALA A 400 9.13 -26.90 -9.82
N ALA A 401 9.48 -27.13 -8.55
CA ALA A 401 10.87 -27.30 -8.11
C ALA A 401 11.66 -28.14 -9.13
N PRO A 402 12.85 -27.66 -9.58
CA PRO A 402 13.55 -28.26 -10.71
C PRO A 402 13.70 -29.76 -10.49
N SER A 403 12.99 -30.54 -11.30
CA SER A 403 13.11 -31.99 -11.30
C SER A 403 14.58 -32.33 -11.56
N ALA A 404 15.21 -33.02 -10.61
CA ALA A 404 16.65 -33.08 -10.35
C ALA A 404 17.56 -33.67 -11.46
N GLY A 405 17.17 -33.66 -12.74
CA GLY A 405 17.96 -34.30 -13.79
C GLY A 405 17.74 -33.84 -15.23
N GLY A 406 17.03 -32.74 -15.50
CA GLY A 406 16.79 -32.27 -16.87
C GLY A 406 17.33 -30.87 -17.11
N ALA A 407 18.38 -30.74 -17.91
CA ALA A 407 18.75 -29.49 -18.57
C ALA A 407 17.63 -29.12 -19.55
N THR A 408 16.58 -28.49 -19.03
CA THR A 408 15.48 -27.96 -19.84
C THR A 408 15.93 -26.62 -20.40
N ASP A 409 15.78 -26.44 -21.71
CA ASP A 409 16.08 -25.20 -22.41
C ASP A 409 15.41 -24.02 -21.68
N CYS A 410 16.26 -23.26 -20.99
CA CYS A 410 15.93 -22.16 -20.11
C CYS A 410 15.40 -20.95 -20.90
N SER A 411 14.20 -21.00 -21.46
CA SER A 411 13.44 -19.76 -21.63
C SER A 411 13.16 -19.25 -20.21
N SER A 412 14.02 -18.36 -19.70
CA SER A 412 13.93 -17.84 -18.34
C SER A 412 12.49 -17.43 -18.03
N PRO A 413 11.91 -17.90 -16.90
CA PRO A 413 10.53 -17.58 -16.58
C PRO A 413 10.41 -16.06 -16.44
N ALA A 414 9.65 -15.46 -17.34
CA ALA A 414 9.40 -14.03 -17.37
C ALA A 414 7.89 -13.80 -17.25
N GLY A 415 7.51 -12.78 -16.51
CA GLY A 415 6.11 -12.45 -16.27
C GLY A 415 5.92 -11.62 -15.03
N VAL A 416 4.67 -11.51 -14.59
CA VAL A 416 4.24 -10.77 -13.40
C VAL A 416 3.56 -11.73 -12.44
N PHE A 417 3.88 -11.60 -11.15
CA PHE A 417 3.27 -12.35 -10.06
C PHE A 417 2.76 -11.41 -8.96
N PRO A 418 1.58 -11.65 -8.37
CA PRO A 418 1.13 -10.93 -7.19
C PRO A 418 1.80 -11.46 -5.92
N LEU A 419 2.72 -10.68 -5.33
CA LEU A 419 3.30 -10.98 -4.01
C LEU A 419 2.31 -10.75 -2.86
N LEU A 420 1.39 -9.82 -3.08
CA LEU A 420 0.26 -9.51 -2.21
C LEU A 420 -0.94 -9.13 -3.08
N PHE A 421 -2.12 -9.63 -2.75
CA PHE A 421 -3.35 -9.22 -3.42
C PHE A 421 -4.53 -9.17 -2.44
N LEU A 422 -4.89 -7.97 -1.99
CA LEU A 422 -6.03 -7.75 -1.09
C LEU A 422 -7.14 -7.01 -1.84
N LYS A 423 -8.20 -7.73 -2.20
CA LYS A 423 -9.30 -7.24 -3.03
C LYS A 423 -9.85 -5.90 -2.51
N GLY A 424 -9.96 -4.92 -3.41
CA GLY A 424 -10.47 -3.58 -3.09
C GLY A 424 -9.59 -2.73 -2.18
N SER A 425 -8.37 -3.18 -1.89
CA SER A 425 -7.38 -2.42 -1.11
C SER A 425 -6.14 -2.21 -1.97
N VAL A 426 -5.23 -3.18 -1.97
CA VAL A 426 -3.88 -3.03 -2.46
C VAL A 426 -3.34 -4.32 -3.03
N SER A 427 -2.46 -4.20 -4.01
CA SER A 427 -1.64 -5.30 -4.49
C SER A 427 -0.19 -4.88 -4.60
N THR A 428 0.70 -5.80 -4.25
CA THR A 428 2.12 -5.68 -4.54
C THR A 428 2.48 -6.72 -5.57
N LEU A 429 2.99 -6.25 -6.69
CA LEU A 429 3.27 -7.02 -7.89
C LEU A 429 4.78 -7.07 -8.12
N ILE A 430 5.28 -8.21 -8.56
CA ILE A 430 6.66 -8.35 -9.04
C ILE A 430 6.66 -8.75 -10.51
N ALA A 431 7.34 -7.98 -11.35
CA ALA A 431 7.68 -8.36 -12.70
C ALA A 431 9.10 -8.95 -12.71
N ILE A 432 9.27 -10.10 -13.34
CA ILE A 432 10.53 -10.83 -13.49
C ILE A 432 10.80 -11.00 -14.99
N GLY A 433 12.04 -10.80 -15.40
CA GLY A 433 12.46 -10.97 -16.79
C GLY A 433 13.95 -11.19 -16.91
N LYS A 434 14.39 -11.53 -18.13
CA LYS A 434 15.81 -11.75 -18.45
C LYS A 434 16.65 -10.49 -18.27
N ASP A 435 16.03 -9.34 -18.55
CA ASP A 435 16.66 -8.03 -18.50
C ASP A 435 15.65 -6.95 -18.07
N ARG A 436 16.16 -5.74 -17.89
CA ARG A 436 15.40 -4.60 -17.36
C ARG A 436 14.40 -4.06 -18.38
N GLU A 437 14.68 -4.20 -19.67
CA GLU A 437 13.78 -3.76 -20.73
C GLU A 437 12.51 -4.63 -20.76
N GLN A 438 12.68 -5.95 -20.67
CA GLN A 438 11.56 -6.90 -20.57
C GLN A 438 10.73 -6.65 -19.31
N VAL A 439 11.37 -6.43 -18.17
CA VAL A 439 10.68 -6.10 -16.91
C VAL A 439 9.88 -4.79 -17.03
N ALA A 440 10.45 -3.77 -17.68
CA ALA A 440 9.75 -2.51 -17.93
C ALA A 440 8.55 -2.69 -18.89
N GLN A 441 8.68 -3.55 -19.90
CA GLN A 441 7.58 -3.92 -20.78
C GLN A 441 6.45 -4.63 -20.04
N LEU A 442 6.78 -5.63 -19.20
CA LEU A 442 5.82 -6.35 -18.37
C LEU A 442 5.07 -5.41 -17.44
N ARG A 443 5.77 -4.49 -16.76
CA ARG A 443 5.13 -3.46 -15.92
C ARG A 443 4.13 -2.61 -16.71
N ARG A 444 4.51 -2.12 -17.90
CA ARG A 444 3.63 -1.32 -18.77
C ARG A 444 2.42 -2.12 -19.25
N GLN A 445 2.59 -3.41 -19.54
CA GLN A 445 1.48 -4.30 -19.89
C GLN A 445 0.52 -4.48 -18.71
N THR A 446 1.05 -4.75 -17.50
CA THR A 446 0.24 -4.95 -16.30
C THR A 446 -0.58 -3.73 -15.89
N GLN A 447 -0.05 -2.52 -16.09
CA GLN A 447 -0.81 -1.29 -15.86
C GLN A 447 -2.12 -1.24 -16.66
N ARG A 448 -2.18 -1.89 -17.84
CA ARG A 448 -3.40 -1.96 -18.65
C ARG A 448 -4.46 -2.88 -18.04
N PHE A 449 -4.05 -3.88 -17.26
CA PHE A 449 -4.96 -4.83 -16.61
C PHE A 449 -5.55 -4.31 -15.31
N ASN A 450 -4.86 -3.36 -14.67
CA ASN A 450 -5.25 -2.78 -13.38
C ASN A 450 -6.11 -1.52 -13.49
N LEU A 451 -6.28 -0.98 -14.70
CA LEU A 451 -7.21 0.11 -14.90
C LEU A 451 -8.61 -0.41 -14.63
N SER A 452 -9.35 0.32 -13.77
CA SER A 452 -10.77 0.08 -13.65
C SER A 452 -11.34 0.23 -15.06
N ASN A 453 -11.83 -0.86 -15.65
CA ASN A 453 -12.44 -0.86 -16.97
C ASN A 453 -13.67 0.05 -17.04
N ARG A 454 -13.98 0.90 -16.04
CA ARG A 454 -15.13 1.80 -15.99
C ARG A 454 -15.31 2.65 -17.25
N CYS A 455 -14.22 3.04 -17.92
CA CYS A 455 -14.32 3.80 -19.16
C CYS A 455 -14.57 2.90 -20.40
N ILE A 456 -14.23 1.61 -20.36
CA ILE A 456 -14.35 0.72 -21.52
C ILE A 456 -15.81 0.47 -21.93
N PRO A 457 -16.78 0.22 -21.01
CA PRO A 457 -18.19 0.15 -21.34
C PRO A 457 -18.76 1.45 -21.90
N LEU A 458 -18.14 2.60 -21.59
CA LEU A 458 -18.59 3.91 -22.07
C LEU A 458 -18.10 4.22 -23.50
N VAL A 459 -17.17 3.41 -24.04
CA VAL A 459 -16.54 3.65 -25.34
C VAL A 459 -17.37 3.01 -26.45
N ARG A 460 -17.91 3.85 -27.33
CA ARG A 460 -18.65 3.40 -28.51
C ARG A 460 -17.67 2.81 -29.52
N LYS A 461 -17.90 1.55 -29.88
CA LYS A 461 -17.08 0.81 -30.84
C LYS A 461 -16.94 1.57 -32.16
N GLY A 462 -15.70 1.94 -32.51
CA GLY A 462 -15.37 2.61 -33.77
C GLY A 462 -15.59 4.13 -33.80
N LEU A 463 -16.03 4.73 -32.69
CA LEU A 463 -16.26 6.18 -32.57
C LEU A 463 -15.35 6.81 -31.50
N ASP A 464 -15.21 6.14 -30.36
CA ASP A 464 -14.47 6.70 -29.21
C ASP A 464 -13.07 6.08 -29.12
N VAL A 465 -12.10 6.87 -28.67
CA VAL A 465 -10.69 6.46 -28.48
C VAL A 465 -10.33 6.67 -27.02
N ILE A 466 -9.82 5.63 -26.35
CA ILE A 466 -9.27 5.75 -25.00
C ILE A 466 -7.77 6.02 -25.11
N ILE A 467 -7.33 7.14 -24.53
CA ILE A 467 -5.90 7.43 -24.38
C ILE A 467 -5.49 6.94 -23.00
N LEU A 468 -4.73 5.84 -22.98
CA LEU A 468 -4.18 5.26 -21.75
C LEU A 468 -2.76 5.77 -21.52
N PRO A 469 -2.39 6.15 -20.28
CA PRO A 469 -1.03 6.57 -19.96
C PRO A 469 -0.02 5.43 -20.19
N GLY A 470 1.19 5.77 -20.66
CA GLY A 470 2.34 4.84 -20.72
C GLY A 470 2.60 4.12 -22.05
N ALA A 471 1.86 4.43 -23.12
CA ALA A 471 2.17 3.90 -24.44
C ALA A 471 3.06 4.89 -25.24
N PRO A 472 4.23 4.48 -25.78
CA PRO A 472 5.08 5.35 -26.60
C PRO A 472 4.43 5.76 -27.94
N ARG A 473 3.30 5.12 -28.29
CA ARG A 473 2.36 5.50 -29.34
C ARG A 473 0.94 5.30 -28.80
N PRO A 474 -0.03 6.17 -29.11
CA PRO A 474 -1.43 5.93 -28.74
C PRO A 474 -1.86 4.55 -29.23
N VAL A 475 -2.23 3.64 -28.32
CA VAL A 475 -2.77 2.34 -28.71
C VAL A 475 -4.26 2.52 -28.95
N LEU A 476 -4.65 2.49 -30.23
CA LEU A 476 -6.05 2.36 -30.62
C LEU A 476 -6.54 0.98 -30.18
N LEU A 477 -7.30 0.90 -29.10
CA LEU A 477 -8.13 -0.27 -28.78
C LEU A 477 -9.35 -0.27 -29.72
N ALA A 478 -9.15 -0.64 -30.97
CA ALA A 478 -10.24 -1.03 -31.85
C ALA A 478 -10.57 -2.50 -31.56
N ALA A 479 -11.76 -2.79 -31.04
CA ALA A 479 -12.24 -4.17 -30.90
C ALA A 479 -12.14 -4.92 -32.25
N PRO A 480 -11.80 -6.22 -32.26
CA PRO A 480 -11.48 -6.95 -33.47
C PRO A 480 -12.59 -6.83 -34.51
N ARG A 481 -12.19 -6.47 -35.74
CA ARG A 481 -13.06 -6.52 -36.91
C ARG A 481 -13.21 -7.99 -37.29
N HIS A 482 -14.38 -8.57 -37.07
CA HIS A 482 -14.79 -9.70 -37.90
C HIS A 482 -14.84 -9.19 -39.34
N VAL A 483 -13.94 -9.74 -40.16
CA VAL A 483 -13.81 -9.43 -41.58
C VAL A 483 -15.04 -9.97 -42.28
N HIS A 484 -16.10 -9.17 -42.39
CA HIS A 484 -17.10 -9.29 -43.45
C HIS A 484 -17.45 -7.90 -43.98
N SER A 485 -17.01 -7.69 -45.23
CA SER A 485 -17.53 -6.76 -46.23
C SER A 485 -17.62 -5.26 -45.90
N SER A 486 -16.88 -4.49 -46.69
CA SER A 486 -16.75 -3.05 -46.71
C SER A 486 -18.05 -2.28 -46.92
N LYS A 487 -18.45 -1.51 -45.92
CA LYS A 487 -19.04 -0.17 -46.13
C LYS A 487 -18.21 0.82 -45.31
N LYS A 488 -17.36 1.61 -45.99
CA LYS A 488 -16.74 2.79 -45.40
C LYS A 488 -17.89 3.75 -45.06
N THR A 489 -18.21 3.91 -43.78
CA THR A 489 -19.03 5.04 -43.34
C THR A 489 -18.23 6.30 -43.68
N PRO A 490 -18.73 7.21 -44.55
CA PRO A 490 -18.04 8.47 -44.81
C PRO A 490 -18.01 9.24 -43.49
N GLN A 491 -16.81 9.61 -43.02
CA GLN A 491 -16.65 10.62 -41.98
C GLN A 491 -17.42 11.86 -42.43
N GLN A 492 -18.42 12.27 -41.66
CA GLN A 492 -19.13 13.49 -42.00
C GLN A 492 -18.16 14.67 -41.84
N PRO A 493 -18.03 15.54 -42.86
CA PRO A 493 -17.26 16.77 -42.73
C PRO A 493 -17.81 17.59 -41.55
N GLY A 494 -17.03 17.71 -40.47
CA GLY A 494 -17.41 18.46 -39.27
C GLY A 494 -17.49 17.69 -37.96
N GLU A 495 -17.21 16.38 -37.94
CA GLU A 495 -17.10 15.63 -36.68
C GLU A 495 -15.90 16.13 -35.85
N LYS A 496 -16.20 16.80 -34.72
CA LYS A 496 -15.21 17.27 -33.75
C LYS A 496 -14.91 16.18 -32.73
N PHE A 497 -13.64 15.92 -32.48
CA PHE A 497 -13.25 15.02 -31.39
C PHE A 497 -13.39 15.74 -30.05
N THR A 498 -13.71 14.97 -29.00
CA THR A 498 -13.78 15.49 -27.64
C THR A 498 -12.92 14.63 -26.73
N LEU A 499 -11.93 15.23 -26.07
CA LEU A 499 -11.11 14.59 -25.05
C LEU A 499 -11.84 14.61 -23.72
N VAL A 500 -12.06 13.44 -23.12
CA VAL A 500 -12.70 13.30 -21.81
C VAL A 500 -11.65 12.82 -20.82
N PRO A 501 -10.96 13.72 -20.09
CA PRO A 501 -10.00 13.32 -19.07
C PRO A 501 -10.71 12.74 -17.84
N TYR A 502 -10.03 11.84 -17.14
CA TYR A 502 -10.46 11.42 -15.81
C TYR A 502 -10.42 12.60 -14.81
N ALA A 503 -9.38 13.43 -14.91
CA ALA A 503 -9.28 14.73 -14.26
C ALA A 503 -8.53 15.68 -15.18
N VAL A 504 -9.07 16.88 -15.42
CA VAL A 504 -8.32 17.96 -16.07
C VAL A 504 -7.18 18.33 -15.13
N THR A 505 -5.95 18.44 -15.62
CA THR A 505 -4.79 18.96 -14.87
C THR A 505 -4.16 20.11 -15.68
N PRO A 506 -3.36 21.00 -15.08
CA PRO A 506 -2.66 22.04 -15.84
C PRO A 506 -1.80 21.50 -16.98
N ASN A 507 -1.22 20.31 -16.82
CA ASN A 507 -0.44 19.66 -17.88
C ASN A 507 -1.35 19.07 -18.97
N PHE A 508 -2.46 18.43 -18.58
CA PHE A 508 -3.42 17.90 -19.53
C PHE A 508 -4.08 19.01 -20.36
N GLN A 509 -4.44 20.14 -19.74
CA GLN A 509 -5.06 21.24 -20.47
C GLN A 509 -4.09 21.94 -21.40
N ARG A 510 -2.82 22.14 -20.98
CA ARG A 510 -1.76 22.62 -21.88
C ARG A 510 -1.61 21.70 -23.09
N TRP A 511 -1.49 20.40 -22.87
CA TRP A 511 -1.41 19.42 -23.95
C TRP A 511 -2.68 19.37 -24.82
N GLY A 512 -3.87 19.33 -24.21
CA GLY A 512 -5.16 19.27 -24.91
C GLY A 512 -5.48 20.54 -25.70
N SER A 513 -5.04 21.71 -25.23
CA SER A 513 -5.21 22.99 -25.94
C SER A 513 -4.47 23.01 -27.28
N GLN A 514 -3.35 22.31 -27.40
CA GLN A 514 -2.61 22.15 -28.66
C GLN A 514 -3.42 21.34 -29.69
N LEU A 515 -4.40 20.55 -29.24
CA LEU A 515 -5.25 19.77 -30.13
C LEU A 515 -6.47 20.55 -30.63
N SER A 516 -6.73 21.74 -30.09
CA SER A 516 -7.86 22.59 -30.51
C SER A 516 -7.74 23.04 -31.97
N GLU A 517 -6.52 23.20 -32.48
CA GLU A 517 -6.23 23.49 -33.89
C GLU A 517 -6.75 22.42 -34.85
N PHE A 518 -6.88 21.18 -34.38
CA PHE A 518 -7.44 20.05 -35.13
C PHE A 518 -8.94 19.86 -34.90
N GLY A 519 -9.62 20.85 -34.30
CA GLY A 519 -11.04 20.77 -33.97
C GLY A 519 -11.34 19.83 -32.81
N VAL A 520 -10.34 19.50 -31.98
CA VAL A 520 -10.52 18.69 -30.77
C VAL A 520 -10.92 19.60 -29.61
N SER A 521 -12.04 19.30 -28.96
CA SER A 521 -12.45 19.97 -27.72
C SER A 521 -12.04 19.15 -26.50
N VAL A 522 -11.87 19.79 -25.35
CA VAL A 522 -11.69 19.10 -24.06
C VAL A 522 -13.01 19.20 -23.30
N PHE A 523 -13.56 18.06 -22.90
CA PHE A 523 -14.69 17.98 -21.99
C PHE A 523 -14.18 18.04 -20.56
N GLY A 524 -14.59 19.05 -19.80
CA GLY A 524 -14.20 19.23 -18.41
C GLY A 524 -14.19 20.71 -18.02
N GLU A 525 -13.98 20.98 -16.74
CA GLU A 525 -13.84 22.34 -16.22
C GLU A 525 -12.58 23.03 -16.78
N SER A 526 -12.63 24.34 -17.00
CA SER A 526 -11.46 25.11 -17.42
C SER A 526 -10.44 25.22 -16.29
N LEU A 527 -9.17 25.47 -16.62
CA LEU A 527 -8.14 25.79 -15.63
C LEU A 527 -8.53 26.96 -14.74
N GLU A 528 -9.17 27.98 -15.30
CA GLU A 528 -9.63 29.15 -14.55
C GLU A 528 -10.66 28.72 -13.51
N TRP A 529 -11.63 27.89 -13.90
CA TRP A 529 -12.61 27.31 -12.99
C TRP A 529 -11.92 26.49 -11.89
N ILE A 530 -10.99 25.63 -12.28
CA ILE A 530 -10.23 24.78 -11.36
C ILE A 530 -9.32 25.61 -10.42
N GLN A 531 -8.76 26.72 -10.89
CA GLN A 531 -7.92 27.60 -10.07
C GLN A 531 -8.76 28.42 -9.11
N GLN A 532 -9.94 28.85 -9.56
CA GLN A 532 -10.87 29.65 -8.77
C GLN A 532 -11.61 28.80 -7.73
N TYR A 533 -11.97 27.56 -8.07
CA TYR A 533 -12.83 26.70 -7.26
C TYR A 533 -12.18 25.38 -6.83
N GLY A 534 -10.95 25.09 -7.24
CA GLY A 534 -10.20 23.86 -6.96
C GLY A 534 -10.54 22.69 -7.89
N HIS A 535 -9.63 21.72 -8.02
CA HIS A 535 -9.99 20.35 -8.46
C HIS A 535 -10.84 19.63 -7.39
N LYS A 536 -10.56 20.03 -6.14
CA LYS A 536 -11.12 19.72 -4.80
C LYS A 536 -10.62 20.89 -3.94
N VAL A 537 -11.49 21.58 -3.18
CA VAL A 537 -11.28 22.98 -2.73
C VAL A 537 -10.14 23.15 -1.69
N GLN A 538 -9.27 24.14 -1.92
CA GLN A 538 -8.73 25.07 -0.90
C GLN A 538 -9.20 26.48 -1.29
N PRO A 539 -9.59 27.36 -0.34
CA PRO A 539 -10.17 28.65 -0.69
C PRO A 539 -9.12 29.68 -1.17
N PRO A 540 -9.50 30.59 -2.08
CA PRO A 540 -8.68 31.73 -2.48
C PRO A 540 -8.65 32.80 -1.37
N THR A 541 -7.50 33.41 -1.16
CA THR A 541 -7.26 34.42 -0.11
C THR A 541 -7.80 35.82 -0.42
N GLN A 542 -8.50 36.07 -1.53
CA GLN A 542 -9.06 37.41 -1.81
C GLN A 542 -10.41 37.37 -2.54
N ALA A 543 -11.33 38.22 -2.06
CA ALA A 543 -12.69 38.37 -2.55
C ALA A 543 -12.72 38.93 -3.99
N ALA A 544 -13.28 38.16 -4.92
CA ALA A 544 -13.69 38.64 -6.24
C ALA A 544 -15.22 38.74 -6.31
N ARG A 545 -15.72 39.83 -6.90
CA ARG A 545 -17.16 40.16 -7.01
C ARG A 545 -17.86 39.25 -8.03
N CYS A 546 -19.08 38.82 -7.68
CA CYS A 546 -19.99 38.07 -8.53
C CYS A 546 -20.79 39.02 -9.44
N ASP A 547 -20.33 39.32 -10.65
CA ASP A 547 -21.19 40.00 -11.64
C ASP A 547 -21.15 39.41 -13.07
N ASP A 548 -20.29 38.42 -13.38
CA ASP A 548 -20.24 37.80 -14.72
C ASP A 548 -20.36 36.27 -14.63
N LEU A 549 -21.59 35.74 -14.67
CA LEU A 549 -21.86 34.30 -14.73
C LEU A 549 -22.48 33.92 -16.09
N PHE A 550 -21.67 33.37 -17.00
CA PHE A 550 -22.15 32.62 -18.18
C PHE A 550 -22.19 31.12 -17.83
N VAL A 551 -23.36 30.49 -18.02
CA VAL A 551 -23.64 29.10 -17.61
C VAL A 551 -23.50 28.13 -18.78
N VAL A 552 -22.73 27.06 -18.59
CA VAL A 552 -22.88 25.78 -19.32
C VAL A 552 -23.19 24.68 -18.30
N ALA A 553 -24.48 24.41 -18.10
CA ALA A 553 -24.92 23.25 -17.33
C ALA A 553 -24.84 21.99 -18.21
N SER A 554 -24.15 20.95 -17.74
CA SER A 554 -24.03 19.66 -18.42
C SER A 554 -25.40 19.00 -18.65
N ALA A 555 -25.82 18.90 -19.91
CA ALA A 555 -27.10 18.32 -20.34
C ALA A 555 -27.19 16.78 -20.19
N CYS A 556 -26.15 16.11 -19.67
CA CYS A 556 -26.11 14.65 -19.56
C CYS A 556 -26.93 14.09 -18.36
N THR A 557 -26.97 14.78 -17.22
CA THR A 557 -27.62 14.27 -16.00
C THR A 557 -29.13 14.09 -16.19
N LEU A 558 -29.77 14.99 -16.95
CA LEU A 558 -31.20 14.92 -17.28
C LEU A 558 -31.53 13.92 -18.39
N ARG A 559 -30.58 13.58 -19.28
CA ARG A 559 -30.79 12.56 -20.33
C ARG A 559 -30.60 11.13 -19.83
N ILE A 560 -29.69 10.91 -18.88
CA ILE A 560 -29.45 9.59 -18.28
C ILE A 560 -30.66 9.14 -17.45
N ALA A 561 -31.25 10.03 -16.64
CA ALA A 561 -32.47 9.75 -15.89
C ALA A 561 -33.67 9.42 -16.81
N ARG A 562 -33.77 10.07 -17.98
CA ARG A 562 -34.87 9.84 -18.93
C ARG A 562 -34.70 8.56 -19.75
N ALA A 563 -33.46 8.20 -20.12
CA ALA A 563 -33.18 6.97 -20.87
C ALA A 563 -33.38 5.70 -20.03
N GLN A 564 -33.03 5.73 -18.74
CA GLN A 564 -33.27 4.60 -17.84
C GLN A 564 -34.75 4.42 -17.50
N TRP A 565 -35.53 5.52 -17.44
CA TRP A 565 -36.97 5.44 -17.21
C TRP A 565 -37.75 4.88 -18.41
N CYS A 566 -37.34 5.18 -19.64
CA CYS A 566 -37.97 4.65 -20.85
C CYS A 566 -37.66 3.16 -21.11
N CYS A 567 -36.54 2.63 -20.63
CA CYS A 567 -36.24 1.19 -20.75
C CYS A 567 -37.02 0.31 -19.75
N ALA A 568 -37.56 0.89 -18.68
CA ALA A 568 -38.30 0.14 -17.65
C ALA A 568 -39.80 -0.03 -17.95
N MET A 569 -40.34 0.66 -18.95
CA MET A 569 -41.78 0.64 -19.27
C MET A 569 -42.00 0.24 -20.72
N GLY A 570 -42.06 -1.07 -20.98
CA GLY A 570 -42.29 -1.59 -22.31
C GLY A 570 -42.72 -3.06 -22.36
N ARG A 571 -43.98 -3.34 -21.99
CA ARG A 571 -44.96 -4.23 -22.66
C ARG A 571 -46.02 -4.77 -21.67
N GLY A 572 -47.30 -4.51 -21.96
CA GLY A 572 -48.42 -5.40 -21.60
C GLY A 572 -49.48 -4.89 -20.62
N THR A 573 -50.52 -4.26 -21.16
CA THR A 573 -51.97 -4.34 -20.79
C THR A 573 -52.41 -4.57 -19.33
N MET A 574 -53.18 -3.60 -18.78
CA MET A 574 -54.00 -3.72 -17.56
C MET A 574 -55.26 -4.62 -17.76
N PRO A 575 -55.91 -5.09 -16.66
CA PRO A 575 -56.99 -4.31 -16.04
C PRO A 575 -57.06 -4.31 -14.49
N ASN A 576 -57.49 -3.16 -13.96
CA ASN A 576 -58.30 -2.89 -12.76
C ASN A 576 -58.03 -3.60 -11.42
N ALA A 577 -57.56 -2.83 -10.42
CA ALA A 577 -58.26 -2.68 -9.13
C ALA A 577 -57.67 -1.51 -8.32
N ALA A 578 -58.55 -0.85 -7.57
CA ALA A 578 -58.35 0.41 -6.88
C ALA A 578 -57.54 0.32 -5.57
N THR A 579 -56.87 1.44 -5.26
CA THR A 579 -56.57 1.98 -3.92
C THR A 579 -55.86 1.11 -2.89
N SER A 580 -54.54 1.31 -2.78
CA SER A 580 -53.92 1.75 -1.51
C SER A 580 -52.66 2.57 -1.81
N ALA A 581 -52.64 3.81 -1.33
CA ALA A 581 -51.48 4.67 -1.37
C ALA A 581 -50.54 4.25 -0.22
N ALA A 582 -49.38 3.69 -0.56
CA ALA A 582 -48.24 3.58 0.35
C ALA A 582 -47.14 4.49 -0.19
N THR A 583 -47.22 5.76 0.22
CA THR A 583 -46.13 6.72 0.16
C THR A 583 -45.10 6.30 1.21
N VAL A 584 -44.02 5.63 0.82
CA VAL A 584 -42.83 5.51 1.68
C VAL A 584 -41.94 6.72 1.41
N TRP A 585 -42.21 7.77 2.16
CA TRP A 585 -41.21 8.78 2.49
C TRP A 585 -40.49 8.28 3.73
N MET A 586 -39.15 8.26 3.71
CA MET A 586 -38.38 8.12 4.93
C MET A 586 -37.20 9.10 4.89
N HIS A 587 -37.40 10.26 5.51
CA HIS A 587 -36.33 11.05 6.10
C HIS A 587 -36.85 11.81 7.34
N LEU A 588 -35.95 11.86 8.34
CA LEU A 588 -35.88 12.68 9.57
C LEU A 588 -36.44 12.11 10.88
N TRP A 589 -35.54 12.03 11.87
CA TRP A 589 -35.79 11.81 13.29
C TRP A 589 -35.79 13.15 14.05
N PHE A 590 -36.76 13.32 14.96
CA PHE A 590 -36.72 14.15 16.16
C PHE A 590 -37.43 13.35 17.27
N HIS A 591 -36.89 13.32 18.49
CA HIS A 591 -37.55 12.71 19.65
C HIS A 591 -38.02 13.76 20.67
N GLY A 592 -39.33 13.83 20.88
CA GLY A 592 -39.99 14.24 22.13
C GLY A 592 -40.86 13.07 22.65
N PRO A 593 -41.27 13.04 23.93
CA PRO A 593 -41.64 11.78 24.61
C PRO A 593 -43.15 11.50 24.72
N TRP A 594 -43.44 10.20 25.02
CA TRP A 594 -44.66 9.52 25.54
C TRP A 594 -45.56 8.74 24.55
N PRO A 595 -46.27 7.66 25.00
CA PRO A 595 -45.86 6.58 25.91
C PRO A 595 -46.12 5.16 25.32
N GLN A 596 -45.67 4.15 26.09
CA GLN A 596 -45.63 2.70 25.84
C GLN A 596 -46.89 2.04 25.24
N ALA A 597 -46.68 1.07 24.33
CA ALA A 597 -47.37 -0.24 24.33
C ALA A 597 -46.72 -1.27 23.35
N LEU A 598 -46.18 -2.33 23.94
CA LEU A 598 -46.19 -3.76 23.56
C LEU A 598 -45.78 -4.27 22.15
N ALA A 599 -44.81 -5.20 22.24
CA ALA A 599 -44.81 -6.57 21.68
C ALA A 599 -44.22 -6.84 20.26
N SER A 600 -42.99 -7.38 20.30
CA SER A 600 -42.50 -8.59 19.62
C SER A 600 -43.01 -8.96 18.22
N VAL A 601 -42.12 -8.94 17.22
CA VAL A 601 -41.87 -10.04 16.27
C VAL A 601 -40.41 -9.93 15.79
N SER A 602 -39.72 -11.07 15.72
CA SER A 602 -38.39 -11.27 15.14
C SER A 602 -38.43 -11.22 13.63
N ASP A 603 -37.43 -10.64 12.96
CA ASP A 603 -37.14 -10.98 11.56
C ASP A 603 -35.64 -10.88 11.27
N ASN A 604 -35.10 -12.04 10.87
CA ASN A 604 -33.91 -12.17 10.03
C ASN A 604 -34.32 -11.85 8.58
N ASP A 605 -33.32 -11.47 7.78
CA ASP A 605 -33.33 -11.39 6.31
C ASP A 605 -34.15 -10.25 5.67
N VAL A 606 -33.58 -9.03 5.62
CA VAL A 606 -33.50 -8.17 4.40
C VAL A 606 -32.47 -7.05 4.68
N CYS A 607 -31.23 -7.18 4.20
CA CYS A 607 -30.30 -6.06 4.02
C CYS A 607 -29.16 -6.46 3.08
N ASP A 608 -29.42 -6.53 1.78
CA ASP A 608 -28.38 -6.57 0.74
C ASP A 608 -28.95 -6.09 -0.60
N MET A 609 -29.32 -4.80 -0.71
CA MET A 609 -29.57 -4.19 -2.02
C MET A 609 -29.74 -2.65 -2.03
N VAL A 610 -29.07 -1.86 -1.18
CA VAL A 610 -29.11 -0.37 -1.31
C VAL A 610 -27.77 0.33 -0.96
N SER A 611 -26.63 -0.37 -0.92
CA SER A 611 -25.35 0.25 -0.56
C SER A 611 -24.51 0.79 -1.74
N ASP A 612 -24.94 0.59 -2.99
CA ASP A 612 -24.02 0.61 -4.14
C ASP A 612 -24.02 1.88 -5.01
N MET A 613 -24.59 3.02 -4.58
CA MET A 613 -24.55 4.23 -5.43
C MET A 613 -24.13 5.58 -4.83
N ASP A 614 -24.06 5.81 -3.51
CA ASP A 614 -24.00 7.21 -3.02
C ASP A 614 -22.74 7.70 -2.29
N THR A 615 -21.73 6.87 -2.05
CA THR A 615 -20.68 7.28 -1.08
C THR A 615 -19.44 7.95 -1.68
N CYS A 616 -19.18 7.84 -2.98
CA CYS A 616 -17.90 8.30 -3.56
C CYS A 616 -17.95 9.68 -4.23
N TYR A 617 -19.15 10.21 -4.52
CA TYR A 617 -19.32 11.52 -5.18
C TYR A 617 -19.51 12.68 -4.19
N MET A 618 -19.88 12.40 -2.93
CA MET A 618 -20.26 13.44 -1.96
C MET A 618 -19.10 14.02 -1.15
N THR A 619 -17.88 13.49 -1.26
CA THR A 619 -16.75 13.87 -0.40
C THR A 619 -15.93 15.06 -0.91
N CYS A 620 -16.27 15.66 -2.06
CA CYS A 620 -15.41 16.69 -2.70
C CYS A 620 -16.12 18.02 -3.05
N LEU A 621 -17.28 18.29 -2.48
CA LEU A 621 -18.07 19.53 -2.71
C LEU A 621 -18.20 20.40 -1.43
N GLN A 622 -17.34 20.21 -0.43
CA GLN A 622 -17.42 20.96 0.83
C GLN A 622 -16.92 22.40 0.60
N GLY A 623 -17.83 23.37 0.73
CA GLY A 623 -17.71 24.76 0.28
C GLY A 623 -18.73 25.10 -0.83
N ILE A 624 -19.03 24.13 -1.70
CA ILE A 624 -20.08 24.27 -2.72
C ILE A 624 -21.46 24.04 -2.11
N LEU A 625 -21.60 22.99 -1.29
CA LEU A 625 -22.85 22.64 -0.63
C LEU A 625 -23.01 23.37 0.72
N HIS A 626 -21.94 23.47 1.50
CA HIS A 626 -22.00 23.95 2.88
C HIS A 626 -21.43 25.37 3.02
N ARG A 627 -21.99 26.15 3.96
CA ARG A 627 -21.52 27.52 4.23
C ARG A 627 -20.17 27.49 4.95
N HIS A 628 -19.39 28.56 4.83
CA HIS A 628 -18.16 28.71 5.61
C HIS A 628 -18.50 29.21 7.02
N ILE A 629 -18.02 28.57 8.09
CA ILE A 629 -18.41 28.97 9.46
C ILE A 629 -17.92 30.36 9.86
N ALA A 630 -16.81 30.85 9.28
CA ALA A 630 -16.38 32.23 9.52
C ALA A 630 -17.33 33.28 8.91
N THR A 631 -18.22 32.88 8.00
CA THR A 631 -19.20 33.74 7.33
C THR A 631 -20.53 32.99 7.17
N PRO A 632 -21.21 32.61 8.28
CA PRO A 632 -22.35 31.69 8.25
C PRO A 632 -23.59 32.26 7.56
N ASP A 633 -23.63 33.58 7.37
CA ASP A 633 -24.68 34.30 6.67
C ASP A 633 -24.46 34.36 5.15
N GLN A 634 -23.25 34.05 4.67
CA GLN A 634 -23.00 33.94 3.23
C GLN A 634 -23.54 32.60 2.72
N PRO A 635 -24.36 32.60 1.66
CA PRO A 635 -24.88 31.36 1.09
C PRO A 635 -23.71 30.50 0.58
N SER A 636 -23.88 29.18 0.64
CA SER A 636 -22.98 28.29 -0.10
C SER A 636 -23.07 28.57 -1.60
N VAL A 637 -22.11 28.09 -2.39
CA VAL A 637 -22.13 28.30 -3.85
C VAL A 637 -23.45 27.82 -4.47
N ILE A 638 -23.99 26.69 -4.01
CA ILE A 638 -25.27 26.16 -4.50
C ILE A 638 -26.46 27.03 -4.07
N GLU A 639 -26.48 27.51 -2.84
CA GLU A 639 -27.51 28.45 -2.37
C GLU A 639 -27.44 29.78 -3.15
N GLY A 640 -26.24 30.24 -3.50
CA GLY A 640 -26.02 31.43 -4.33
C GLY A 640 -26.44 31.24 -5.78
N ILE A 641 -26.27 30.04 -6.35
CA ILE A 641 -26.73 29.69 -7.70
C ILE A 641 -28.26 29.62 -7.75
N ASN A 642 -28.89 29.00 -6.76
CA ASN A 642 -30.35 28.90 -6.69
C ASN A 642 -30.80 28.63 -5.25
N SER A 643 -31.41 29.64 -4.63
CA SER A 643 -31.93 29.58 -3.26
C SER A 643 -33.05 28.55 -3.04
N LYS A 644 -33.60 27.96 -4.11
CA LYS A 644 -34.60 26.89 -4.03
C LYS A 644 -34.01 25.49 -3.95
N ILE A 645 -32.69 25.33 -4.11
CA ILE A 645 -32.05 24.01 -3.97
C ILE A 645 -31.87 23.76 -2.46
N PRO A 646 -32.55 22.77 -1.87
CA PRO A 646 -32.36 22.45 -0.47
C PRO A 646 -30.96 21.88 -0.28
N VAL A 647 -30.12 22.58 0.49
CA VAL A 647 -28.81 22.07 0.87
C VAL A 647 -28.80 21.72 2.35
N ALA A 648 -28.18 20.58 2.67
CA ALA A 648 -28.07 20.13 4.05
C ALA A 648 -27.31 21.17 4.88
N ARG A 649 -27.87 21.54 6.05
CA ARG A 649 -27.19 22.42 7.00
C ARG A 649 -25.89 21.77 7.45
N GLY A 650 -24.79 22.41 7.12
CA GLY A 650 -23.44 21.99 7.46
C GLY A 650 -22.50 23.17 7.24
N TYR A 651 -21.36 23.12 7.92
CA TYR A 651 -20.33 24.15 7.80
C TYR A 651 -19.00 23.54 7.39
N TYR A 652 -18.28 24.26 6.53
CA TYR A 652 -16.87 24.02 6.30
C TYR A 652 -16.04 24.73 7.38
N CYS A 653 -15.06 24.02 7.93
CA CYS A 653 -14.21 24.45 9.04
C CYS A 653 -12.74 24.13 8.72
N GLU A 654 -11.84 25.08 8.91
CA GLU A 654 -10.39 24.95 8.69
C GLU A 654 -9.62 24.75 10.00
N THR A 655 -10.22 25.16 11.13
CA THR A 655 -9.60 25.07 12.45
C THR A 655 -10.48 24.33 13.43
N THR A 656 -9.88 23.76 14.48
CA THR A 656 -10.62 23.13 15.58
C THR A 656 -11.59 24.09 16.25
N GLN A 657 -11.22 25.38 16.36
CA GLN A 657 -12.10 26.41 16.93
C GLN A 657 -13.33 26.63 16.04
N GLN A 658 -13.12 26.76 14.73
CA GLN A 658 -14.20 26.85 13.75
C GLN A 658 -15.12 25.62 13.77
N LEU A 659 -14.58 24.42 14.01
CA LEU A 659 -15.38 23.21 14.16
C LEU A 659 -16.29 23.28 15.41
N LEU A 660 -15.76 23.74 16.54
CA LEU A 660 -16.56 23.92 17.76
C LEU A 660 -17.65 24.98 17.57
N ASP A 661 -17.32 26.07 16.87
CA ASP A 661 -18.29 27.13 16.58
C ASP A 661 -19.36 26.65 15.59
N ALA A 662 -19.00 25.82 14.61
CA ALA A 662 -19.94 25.16 13.72
C ALA A 662 -20.86 24.19 14.46
N TYR A 663 -20.33 23.39 15.39
CA TYR A 663 -21.13 22.49 16.20
C TYR A 663 -22.16 23.27 17.04
N ARG A 664 -21.73 24.37 17.67
CA ARG A 664 -22.63 25.28 18.40
C ARG A 664 -23.68 25.93 17.49
N ALA A 665 -23.28 26.36 16.28
CA ALA A 665 -24.16 27.02 15.32
C ALA A 665 -25.20 26.08 14.70
N LEU A 666 -24.89 24.79 14.59
CA LEU A 666 -25.84 23.78 14.11
C LEU A 666 -26.96 23.52 15.13
N ASP A 667 -26.70 23.73 16.42
CA ASP A 667 -27.63 23.48 17.53
C ASP A 667 -28.29 22.09 17.45
N VAL A 668 -27.45 21.08 17.14
CA VAL A 668 -27.87 19.67 17.02
C VAL A 668 -27.24 18.83 18.13
N LYS A 669 -27.98 17.82 18.60
CA LYS A 669 -27.49 16.86 19.58
C LYS A 669 -26.43 15.91 19.04
N ASP A 670 -26.50 15.61 17.74
CA ASP A 670 -25.61 14.71 17.03
C ASP A 670 -25.10 15.43 15.77
N ALA A 671 -23.78 15.51 15.61
CA ALA A 671 -23.18 16.00 14.36
C ALA A 671 -22.24 14.92 13.79
N VAL A 672 -22.08 14.90 12.46
CA VAL A 672 -21.12 13.99 11.81
C VAL A 672 -19.98 14.83 11.26
N LEU A 673 -18.80 14.68 11.84
CA LEU A 673 -17.57 15.24 11.32
C LEU A 673 -17.09 14.41 10.14
N LYS A 674 -17.07 14.97 8.94
CA LYS A 674 -16.46 14.34 7.76
C LYS A 674 -15.14 15.03 7.44
N PRO A 675 -13.99 14.35 7.50
CA PRO A 675 -12.72 14.94 7.08
C PRO A 675 -12.76 15.26 5.59
N VAL A 676 -12.17 16.40 5.20
CA VAL A 676 -12.04 16.85 3.80
C VAL A 676 -11.33 15.79 2.94
N PHE A 677 -10.46 15.01 3.56
CA PHE A 677 -9.80 13.86 2.96
C PHE A 677 -10.10 12.59 3.77
N GLY A 678 -11.25 11.95 3.52
CA GLY A 678 -11.57 10.63 4.08
C GLY A 678 -13.02 10.22 3.88
N ALA A 679 -13.28 8.92 3.75
CA ALA A 679 -14.63 8.39 3.50
C ALA A 679 -15.46 8.17 4.77
N ALA A 680 -14.82 8.12 5.96
CA ALA A 680 -15.48 7.83 7.22
C ALA A 680 -15.83 9.11 7.99
N GLY A 681 -17.10 9.26 8.38
CA GLY A 681 -17.54 10.31 9.30
C GLY A 681 -17.37 9.87 10.75
N ILE A 682 -16.92 10.77 11.61
CA ILE A 682 -16.89 10.58 13.07
C ILE A 682 -18.16 11.21 13.63
N LYS A 683 -18.95 10.45 14.36
CA LYS A 683 -20.11 10.98 15.08
C LYS A 683 -19.61 11.72 16.33
N LEU A 684 -19.93 13.00 16.45
CA LEU A 684 -19.61 13.87 17.59
C LEU A 684 -20.76 13.87 18.60
#